data_AF-K2PSB6-F1
#
_entry.id   AF-K2PSB6-F1
#
_cell.length_a   1.000
_cell.length_b   1.000
_cell.length_c   1.000
_cell.angle_alpha   90.00
_cell.angle_beta   90.00
_cell.angle_gamma   90.00
#
_symmetry.space_group_name_H-M   'P 1'
#
loop_
_entity.id
_entity.type
_entity.pdbx_description
1 polymer ?
#
loop_
_entity_poly.entity_id
_entity_poly.type
_entity_poly.pdbx_seq_one_letter_code
_entity_poly.pdbx_strand_id
1 'polypeptide(L)'
;MKTKMLIYLGMFMVICQATAQDPNFHIYLAFGQSNMEGHARIQPQDTVETDPRFKILQGVDCPELNRVMGHWYTAKPPLVRCSTGMTPTDFFGREMIKYLPDNIQVGVINVAVGGCKIELFDKENYQSYVDASPDWLKNMVKEYDGNPYGRLVELAKIAQKDGVIKGILVHQGESNTGDTTWPQKLKGVYDNLIKDLNLDPKQVPLLAGEMVSEEQGGACWSMNEIIATLPDHIPNSYVISSEGCDAVADRLHFSTKGYQKLGKRYARQMLELQEIKLPAIPSIYNPIIQTNYTADPAPMVYNGTLYLYTSHDEDESTWFTMNDWRLYTTQDMVNWTDHGTVLSYKDFSWGKQNAWAPQAIERDGKFYMYVPITSKEGKNGIGVAVADSPYGPFRDPLGKPLISNSNADIDPTVFIDDHGQGYLFWGNPECYYVKLNEDMISIEGEISKIPNTIKSFGKREGEKDELRPTTYEEGPWLYKRDDLYYLLFAAGPIPEHIGYSTSKNITGPYTYRGKVMPQEGRSFTNHPAIIDFKGNTYFFYHSGALPGGSGFTRSVAVEKANFNSKGEIEQMSMTAGIQQALQTLNPYRKNEAETIAWSEKVKAKENETVGIYVTGEAKGAFTMVRSVDFQNTGAKEFTARVGTVHNGDVSIEVRLDSKDGQKIAEIKVPLTGGEDRWELVRSEISEKVTGVHDVYFIFKAKAPSKILHFDYWMFSR
;
A
#
# COMPACT_ATOMS: atom_id res chain seq x y z
N MET A 1 64.67 -12.76 75.56
CA MET A 1 64.26 -11.36 75.77
C MET A 1 64.08 -10.69 74.42
N LYS A 2 62.85 -10.22 74.13
CA LYS A 2 62.44 -9.22 73.13
C LYS A 2 62.57 -9.54 71.63
N THR A 3 61.45 -10.10 71.15
CA THR A 3 60.80 -9.96 69.84
C THR A 3 60.88 -8.54 69.26
N LYS A 4 61.20 -8.41 67.97
CA LYS A 4 60.72 -7.32 67.11
C LYS A 4 60.25 -7.90 65.78
N MET A 5 58.94 -7.81 65.60
CA MET A 5 58.17 -8.18 64.42
C MET A 5 58.19 -6.97 63.47
N LEU A 6 58.74 -7.11 62.27
CA LEU A 6 58.55 -6.14 61.19
C LEU A 6 57.46 -6.68 60.26
N ILE A 7 56.34 -5.98 60.21
CA ILE A 7 55.21 -6.25 59.31
C ILE A 7 55.52 -5.56 57.98
N TYR A 8 55.63 -6.34 56.90
CA TYR A 8 55.55 -5.83 55.54
C TYR A 8 54.07 -5.76 55.14
N LEU A 9 53.54 -4.54 54.99
CA LEU A 9 52.19 -4.30 54.48
C LEU A 9 52.25 -4.35 52.95
N GLY A 10 51.87 -5.49 52.36
CA GLY A 10 51.65 -5.62 50.92
C GLY A 10 50.34 -4.95 50.52
N MET A 11 50.42 -3.83 49.81
CA MET A 11 49.27 -3.13 49.25
C MET A 11 48.79 -3.87 47.99
N PHE A 12 47.76 -4.71 48.13
CA PHE A 12 47.08 -5.33 46.99
C PHE A 12 46.20 -4.26 46.32
N MET A 13 46.65 -3.74 45.18
CA MET A 13 45.87 -2.84 44.34
C MET A 13 44.91 -3.70 43.51
N VAL A 14 43.65 -3.80 43.94
CA VAL A 14 42.57 -4.40 43.16
C VAL A 14 42.24 -3.45 42.02
N ILE A 15 42.65 -3.80 40.81
CA ILE A 15 42.23 -3.11 39.58
C ILE A 15 40.77 -3.48 39.34
N CYS A 16 39.86 -2.59 39.71
CA CYS A 16 38.46 -2.68 39.33
C CYS A 16 38.35 -2.29 37.85
N GLN A 17 38.27 -3.28 36.94
CA GLN A 17 37.91 -3.02 35.56
C GLN A 17 36.42 -2.69 35.52
N ALA A 18 36.09 -1.39 35.49
CA ALA A 18 34.77 -0.95 35.06
C ALA A 18 34.66 -1.25 33.56
N THR A 19 33.84 -2.22 33.17
CA THR A 19 33.48 -2.42 31.77
C THR A 19 32.63 -1.24 31.33
N ALA A 20 33.11 -0.48 30.35
CA ALA A 20 32.34 0.58 29.73
C ALA A 20 31.17 -0.02 28.92
N GLN A 21 30.01 0.64 28.94
CA GLN A 21 28.85 0.26 28.11
C GLN A 21 29.24 0.17 26.64
N ASP A 22 28.76 -0.86 25.93
CA ASP A 22 28.89 -0.91 24.47
C ASP A 22 27.86 0.05 23.84
N PRO A 23 28.30 1.17 23.21
CA PRO A 23 27.38 2.10 22.57
C PRO A 23 26.63 1.47 21.39
N ASN A 24 27.12 0.37 20.83
CA ASN A 24 26.48 -0.34 19.72
C ASN A 24 25.48 -1.42 20.19
N PHE A 25 25.30 -1.61 21.50
CA PHE A 25 24.25 -2.47 22.02
C PHE A 25 23.06 -1.63 22.49
N HIS A 26 22.07 -1.48 21.62
CA HIS A 26 20.88 -0.67 21.86
C HIS A 26 19.83 -1.48 22.63
N ILE A 27 19.48 -1.04 23.83
CA ILE A 27 18.55 -1.73 24.73
C ILE A 27 17.21 -0.99 24.77
N TYR A 28 16.11 -1.74 24.73
CA TYR A 28 14.75 -1.21 24.80
C TYR A 28 13.98 -1.91 25.93
N LEU A 29 13.33 -1.10 26.76
CA LEU A 29 12.50 -1.58 27.85
C LEU A 29 11.06 -1.73 27.35
N ALA A 30 10.49 -2.92 27.44
CA ALA A 30 9.12 -3.20 27.09
C ALA A 30 8.33 -3.59 28.34
N PHE A 31 7.17 -2.98 28.54
CA PHE A 31 6.28 -3.36 29.64
C PHE A 31 4.82 -3.11 29.31
N GLY A 32 3.92 -3.70 30.11
CA GLY A 32 2.50 -3.46 29.95
C GLY A 32 1.65 -4.66 30.33
N GLN A 33 0.52 -4.78 29.66
CA GLN A 33 -0.52 -5.75 30.01
C GLN A 33 -0.62 -6.86 28.96
N SER A 34 -1.82 -7.38 28.71
CA SER A 34 -2.08 -8.56 27.88
C SER A 34 -1.55 -8.46 26.45
N ASN A 35 -1.66 -7.31 25.78
CA ASN A 35 -1.07 -7.13 24.44
C ASN A 35 0.46 -7.10 24.43
N MET A 36 1.11 -6.56 25.47
CA MET A 36 2.57 -6.60 25.59
C MET A 36 3.07 -7.99 26.00
N GLU A 37 2.33 -8.68 26.87
CA GLU A 37 2.62 -10.04 27.34
C GLU A 37 2.60 -11.06 26.18
N GLY A 38 1.72 -10.81 25.21
CA GLY A 38 1.63 -11.56 23.97
C GLY A 38 0.59 -12.68 24.05
N HIS A 39 -0.46 -12.53 23.26
CA HIS A 39 -1.57 -13.50 23.15
C HIS A 39 -1.51 -14.33 21.85
N ALA A 40 -0.76 -13.88 20.85
CA ALA A 40 -0.83 -14.50 19.53
C ALA A 40 -0.10 -15.83 19.48
N ARG A 41 -0.65 -16.75 18.69
CA ARG A 41 -0.03 -18.05 18.45
C ARG A 41 1.33 -17.87 17.77
N ILE A 42 2.36 -18.47 18.36
CA ILE A 42 3.69 -18.61 17.77
C ILE A 42 3.59 -19.63 16.63
N GLN A 43 4.04 -19.27 15.44
CA GLN A 43 4.08 -20.17 14.28
C GLN A 43 5.50 -20.73 14.12
N PRO A 44 5.68 -21.91 13.49
CA PRO A 44 7.00 -22.54 13.35
C PRO A 44 8.06 -21.60 12.76
N GLN A 45 7.73 -20.84 11.73
CA GLN A 45 8.66 -19.92 11.07
C GLN A 45 9.21 -18.83 12.01
N ASP A 46 8.45 -18.43 13.02
CA ASP A 46 8.85 -17.38 13.97
C ASP A 46 10.03 -17.83 14.86
N THR A 47 10.33 -19.13 14.90
CA THR A 47 11.39 -19.72 15.73
C THR A 47 12.64 -20.14 14.92
N VAL A 48 12.53 -20.16 13.59
CA VAL A 48 13.57 -20.65 12.67
C VAL A 48 14.45 -19.50 12.16
N GLU A 49 13.85 -18.36 11.80
CA GLU A 49 14.57 -17.19 11.31
C GLU A 49 14.97 -16.30 12.48
N THR A 50 16.20 -16.46 13.01
CA THR A 50 16.71 -15.57 14.06
C THR A 50 18.07 -14.98 13.74
N ASP A 51 18.17 -13.66 13.81
CA ASP A 51 19.42 -12.92 13.70
C ASP A 51 20.09 -12.84 15.08
N PRO A 52 21.37 -13.22 15.22
CA PRO A 52 22.10 -13.16 16.47
C PRO A 52 22.25 -11.74 17.05
N ARG A 53 22.02 -10.66 16.28
CA ARG A 53 22.03 -9.27 16.76
C ARG A 53 20.79 -8.91 17.57
N PHE A 54 19.68 -9.63 17.41
CA PHE A 54 18.49 -9.41 18.22
C PHE A 54 18.51 -10.30 19.47
N LYS A 55 18.57 -9.66 20.64
CA LYS A 55 18.73 -10.28 21.96
C LYS A 55 17.53 -10.01 22.87
N ILE A 56 17.24 -10.97 23.74
CA ILE A 56 16.30 -10.85 24.86
C ILE A 56 17.05 -11.06 26.17
N LEU A 57 16.87 -10.16 27.13
CA LEU A 57 17.30 -10.37 28.51
C LEU A 57 16.16 -11.06 29.24
N GLN A 58 16.36 -12.32 29.63
CA GLN A 58 15.27 -13.15 30.13
C GLN A 58 14.71 -12.59 31.45
N GLY A 59 13.38 -12.40 31.50
CA GLY A 59 12.72 -11.75 32.63
C GLY A 59 12.35 -12.64 33.80
N VAL A 60 12.24 -13.95 33.60
CA VAL A 60 11.92 -15.00 34.61
C VAL A 60 12.67 -16.28 34.29
N ASP A 61 12.89 -17.16 35.26
CA ASP A 61 13.50 -18.47 34.97
C ASP A 61 12.58 -19.35 34.11
N CYS A 62 13.11 -19.81 32.97
CA CYS A 62 12.42 -20.69 32.03
C CYS A 62 13.25 -21.95 31.74
N PRO A 63 13.19 -22.96 32.63
CA PRO A 63 13.91 -24.22 32.45
C PRO A 63 13.59 -24.92 31.12
N GLU A 64 12.32 -24.89 30.71
CA GLU A 64 11.85 -25.52 29.45
C GLU A 64 12.46 -24.88 28.19
N LEU A 65 12.90 -23.62 28.28
CA LEU A 65 13.56 -22.90 27.19
C LEU A 65 15.09 -22.83 27.37
N ASN A 66 15.62 -23.47 28.43
CA ASN A 66 17.00 -23.31 28.89
C ASN A 66 17.41 -21.83 29.06
N ARG A 67 16.50 -21.00 29.58
CA ARG A 67 16.77 -19.58 29.87
C ARG A 67 16.72 -19.30 31.36
N VAL A 68 17.72 -18.59 31.85
CA VAL A 68 17.85 -18.15 33.24
C VAL A 68 17.60 -16.66 33.32
N MET A 69 16.89 -16.21 34.35
CA MET A 69 16.59 -14.80 34.57
C MET A 69 17.89 -13.97 34.59
N GLY A 70 17.88 -12.81 33.93
CA GLY A 70 19.01 -11.88 33.90
C GLY A 70 20.13 -12.27 32.92
N HIS A 71 19.93 -13.28 32.07
CA HIS A 71 20.89 -13.69 31.03
C HIS A 71 20.39 -13.34 29.61
N TRP A 72 21.32 -12.97 28.73
CA TRP A 72 21.04 -12.66 27.33
C TRP A 72 20.92 -13.91 26.46
N TYR A 73 19.92 -13.94 25.60
CA TYR A 73 19.71 -14.98 24.60
C TYR A 73 19.43 -14.35 23.24
N THR A 74 19.74 -15.05 22.14
CA THR A 74 19.18 -14.68 20.83
C THR A 74 17.66 -14.75 20.92
N ALA A 75 16.98 -13.66 20.57
CA ALA A 75 15.55 -13.51 20.76
C ALA A 75 14.76 -14.53 19.92
N LYS A 76 13.98 -15.36 20.60
CA LYS A 76 13.00 -16.30 20.03
C LYS A 76 11.75 -16.26 20.88
N PRO A 77 10.54 -16.16 20.28
CA PRO A 77 9.31 -16.28 21.06
C PRO A 77 9.28 -17.57 21.89
N PRO A 78 8.71 -17.56 23.10
CA PRO A 78 8.17 -16.38 23.79
C PRO A 78 9.26 -15.45 24.36
N LEU A 79 8.94 -14.16 24.45
CA LEU A 79 9.86 -13.13 24.95
C LEU A 79 9.56 -12.63 26.37
N VAL A 80 8.42 -13.01 26.95
CA VAL A 80 7.95 -12.45 28.24
C VAL A 80 8.04 -13.46 29.37
N ARG A 81 7.22 -14.52 29.35
CA ARG A 81 7.28 -15.66 30.27
C ARG A 81 7.28 -16.97 29.50
N CYS A 82 7.53 -18.08 30.18
CA CYS A 82 7.88 -19.35 29.55
C CYS A 82 6.77 -19.94 28.66
N SER A 83 5.52 -19.52 28.88
CA SER A 83 4.33 -20.05 28.22
C SER A 83 3.48 -18.98 27.51
N THR A 84 3.97 -17.74 27.36
CA THR A 84 3.22 -16.67 26.70
C THR A 84 3.25 -16.82 25.18
N GLY A 85 2.40 -16.04 24.49
CA GLY A 85 2.37 -15.97 23.04
C GLY A 85 3.41 -15.02 22.47
N MET A 86 3.26 -14.74 21.18
CA MET A 86 4.01 -13.69 20.49
C MET A 86 3.52 -12.30 20.89
N THR A 87 4.46 -11.36 20.98
CA THR A 87 4.27 -9.96 21.39
C THR A 87 4.67 -9.00 20.26
N PRO A 88 4.20 -7.73 20.23
CA PRO A 88 4.74 -6.71 19.33
C PRO A 88 6.28 -6.60 19.40
N THR A 89 6.90 -6.90 20.55
CA THR A 89 8.35 -6.82 20.74
C THR A 89 9.12 -7.78 19.82
N ASP A 90 8.52 -8.91 19.42
CA ASP A 90 9.13 -9.87 18.50
C ASP A 90 9.45 -9.23 17.14
N PHE A 91 8.50 -8.48 16.59
CA PHE A 91 8.65 -7.82 15.29
C PHE A 91 9.23 -6.42 15.40
N PHE A 92 9.17 -5.79 16.57
CA PHE A 92 9.97 -4.62 16.87
C PHE A 92 11.47 -4.92 16.65
N GLY A 93 12.02 -5.88 17.38
CA GLY A 93 13.45 -6.15 17.32
C GLY A 93 13.92 -6.63 15.94
N ARG A 94 13.11 -7.47 15.27
CA ARG A 94 13.39 -7.95 13.90
C ARG A 94 13.40 -6.83 12.86
N GLU A 95 12.49 -5.87 12.98
CA GLU A 95 12.46 -4.73 12.05
C GLU A 95 13.60 -3.75 12.37
N MET A 96 13.95 -3.53 13.65
CA MET A 96 15.10 -2.69 14.03
C MET A 96 16.41 -3.17 13.40
N ILE A 97 16.75 -4.45 13.53
CA ILE A 97 18.00 -5.03 12.99
C ILE A 97 18.08 -5.01 11.46
N LYS A 98 16.93 -4.90 10.77
CA LYS A 98 16.90 -4.80 9.30
C LYS A 98 17.50 -3.48 8.82
N TYR A 99 17.36 -2.41 9.61
CA TYR A 99 17.74 -1.06 9.20
C TYR A 99 18.92 -0.48 9.99
N LEU A 100 19.21 -1.04 11.17
CA LEU A 100 20.39 -0.67 11.92
C LEU A 100 21.67 -1.26 11.29
N PRO A 101 22.79 -0.51 11.30
CA PRO A 101 24.10 -1.00 10.88
C PRO A 101 24.45 -2.39 11.44
N ASP A 102 25.20 -3.18 10.66
CA ASP A 102 25.55 -4.58 11.01
C ASP A 102 26.33 -4.72 12.33
N ASN A 103 27.00 -3.65 12.77
CA ASN A 103 27.71 -3.63 14.04
C ASN A 103 26.81 -3.32 15.25
N ILE A 104 25.53 -3.00 15.05
CA ILE A 104 24.59 -2.69 16.13
C ILE A 104 23.78 -3.92 16.53
N GLN A 105 23.74 -4.18 17.83
CA GLN A 105 22.87 -5.18 18.45
C GLN A 105 21.63 -4.51 19.04
N VAL A 106 20.51 -5.22 19.02
CA VAL A 106 19.23 -4.78 19.60
C VAL A 106 18.89 -5.72 20.76
N GLY A 107 18.84 -5.21 21.97
CA GLY A 107 18.43 -5.92 23.16
C GLY A 107 17.05 -5.47 23.61
N VAL A 108 16.18 -6.41 23.99
CA VAL A 108 14.90 -6.08 24.61
C VAL A 108 14.81 -6.71 26.00
N ILE A 109 14.14 -6.00 26.91
CA ILE A 109 13.72 -6.49 28.21
C ILE A 109 12.20 -6.40 28.20
N ASN A 110 11.47 -7.50 28.36
CA ASN A 110 10.01 -7.47 28.32
C ASN A 110 9.39 -8.01 29.62
N VAL A 111 8.77 -7.11 30.39
CA VAL A 111 8.08 -7.44 31.64
C VAL A 111 6.62 -7.00 31.52
N ALA A 112 5.72 -7.95 31.32
CA ALA A 112 4.30 -7.68 31.14
C ALA A 112 3.45 -8.75 31.83
N VAL A 113 2.24 -8.35 32.24
CA VAL A 113 1.30 -9.23 32.95
C VAL A 113 -0.11 -9.03 32.39
N GLY A 114 -0.70 -10.08 31.83
CA GLY A 114 -2.06 -10.05 31.29
C GLY A 114 -3.12 -9.77 32.35
N GLY A 115 -4.17 -9.02 31.97
CA GLY A 115 -5.30 -8.71 32.85
C GLY A 115 -4.97 -7.83 34.07
N CYS A 116 -3.79 -7.24 34.13
CA CYS A 116 -3.44 -6.25 35.16
C CYS A 116 -3.82 -4.83 34.71
N LYS A 117 -3.90 -3.89 35.64
CA LYS A 117 -3.92 -2.45 35.35
C LYS A 117 -2.51 -1.87 35.43
N ILE A 118 -2.31 -0.67 34.88
CA ILE A 118 -1.01 0.04 34.91
C ILE A 118 -0.47 0.25 36.33
N GLU A 119 -1.36 0.30 37.34
CA GLU A 119 -1.05 0.39 38.76
C GLU A 119 -0.12 -0.73 39.27
N LEU A 120 -0.09 -1.89 38.60
CA LEU A 120 0.87 -2.95 38.92
C LEU A 120 2.33 -2.52 38.71
N PHE A 121 2.55 -1.54 37.84
CA PHE A 121 3.87 -0.95 37.57
C PHE A 121 4.13 0.34 38.37
N ASP A 122 3.22 0.73 39.26
CA ASP A 122 3.45 1.86 40.16
C ASP A 122 4.48 1.48 41.24
N LYS A 123 5.51 2.30 41.40
CA LYS A 123 6.64 1.99 42.29
C LYS A 123 6.24 1.85 43.77
N GLU A 124 5.29 2.65 44.23
CA GLU A 124 4.96 2.76 45.66
C GLU A 124 3.70 1.97 46.02
N ASN A 125 2.74 1.90 45.08
CA ASN A 125 1.39 1.40 45.34
C ASN A 125 1.09 0.03 44.72
N TYR A 126 2.04 -0.59 44.01
CA TYR A 126 1.81 -1.90 43.39
C TYR A 126 1.36 -2.96 44.41
N GLN A 127 1.90 -2.97 45.64
CA GLN A 127 1.57 -4.00 46.63
C GLN A 127 0.09 -3.98 47.00
N SER A 128 -0.48 -2.79 47.21
CA SER A 128 -1.93 -2.63 47.48
C SER A 128 -2.77 -3.15 46.31
N TYR A 129 -2.33 -2.93 45.08
CA TYR A 129 -2.98 -3.48 43.89
C TYR A 129 -2.87 -5.01 43.83
N VAL A 130 -1.69 -5.57 44.11
CA VAL A 130 -1.45 -7.02 44.15
C VAL A 130 -2.29 -7.69 45.23
N ASP A 131 -2.36 -7.14 46.43
CA ASP A 131 -3.10 -7.72 47.56
C ASP A 131 -4.61 -7.79 47.26
N ALA A 132 -5.14 -6.76 46.58
CA ALA A 132 -6.53 -6.68 46.13
C ALA A 132 -6.85 -7.52 44.89
N SER A 133 -5.83 -8.10 44.24
CA SER A 133 -5.99 -8.82 42.98
C SER A 133 -6.38 -10.30 43.18
N PRO A 134 -7.03 -10.91 42.17
CA PRO A 134 -7.37 -12.34 42.22
C PRO A 134 -6.12 -13.23 42.22
N ASP A 135 -6.25 -14.45 42.73
CA ASP A 135 -5.14 -15.39 42.92
C ASP A 135 -4.41 -15.74 41.61
N TRP A 136 -5.14 -15.80 40.48
CA TRP A 136 -4.53 -16.04 39.18
C TRP A 136 -3.52 -14.94 38.81
N LEU A 137 -3.83 -13.66 39.11
CA LEU A 137 -2.91 -12.55 38.85
C LEU A 137 -1.73 -12.59 39.81
N LYS A 138 -1.99 -12.83 41.11
CA LYS A 138 -0.94 -12.97 42.14
C LYS A 138 0.08 -14.05 41.76
N ASN A 139 -0.38 -15.17 41.20
CA ASN A 139 0.50 -16.25 40.75
C ASN A 139 1.42 -15.82 39.59
N MET A 140 0.91 -15.06 38.62
CA MET A 140 1.72 -14.53 37.53
C MET A 140 2.74 -13.49 38.02
N VAL A 141 2.31 -12.60 38.93
CA VAL A 141 3.15 -11.56 39.53
C VAL A 141 4.27 -12.17 40.40
N LYS A 142 4.03 -13.34 41.01
CA LYS A 142 5.03 -14.06 41.80
C LYS A 142 6.25 -14.50 40.98
N GLU A 143 6.11 -14.74 39.67
CA GLU A 143 7.25 -15.05 38.78
C GLU A 143 8.23 -13.86 38.67
N TYR A 144 7.74 -12.66 38.94
CA TYR A 144 8.49 -11.41 39.04
C TYR A 144 8.77 -11.01 40.50
N ASP A 145 8.89 -11.99 41.40
CA ASP A 145 9.07 -11.81 42.85
C ASP A 145 8.02 -10.92 43.54
N GLY A 146 6.83 -10.84 42.96
CA GLY A 146 5.75 -9.99 43.47
C GLY A 146 5.80 -8.54 42.98
N ASN A 147 6.84 -8.13 42.25
CA ASN A 147 7.06 -6.73 41.87
C ASN A 147 7.56 -6.59 40.41
N PRO A 148 6.65 -6.53 39.42
CA PRO A 148 7.02 -6.39 38.01
C PRO A 148 7.80 -5.10 37.68
N TYR A 149 7.47 -3.97 38.31
CA TYR A 149 8.27 -2.74 38.16
C TYR A 149 9.71 -2.94 38.68
N GLY A 150 9.83 -3.54 39.87
CA GLY A 150 11.11 -3.88 40.48
C GLY A 150 11.95 -4.79 39.59
N ARG A 151 11.35 -5.85 39.01
CA ARG A 151 12.02 -6.73 38.07
C ARG A 151 12.47 -6.00 36.81
N LEU A 152 11.64 -5.13 36.24
CA LEU A 152 12.03 -4.32 35.07
C LEU A 152 13.26 -3.45 35.37
N VAL A 153 13.29 -2.79 36.54
CA VAL A 153 14.42 -1.97 36.98
C VAL A 153 15.67 -2.82 37.24
N GLU A 154 15.52 -3.99 37.86
CA GLU A 154 16.62 -4.94 38.10
C GLU A 154 17.28 -5.36 36.79
N LEU A 155 16.48 -5.81 35.83
CA LEU A 155 16.96 -6.25 34.52
C LEU A 155 17.57 -5.09 33.73
N ALA A 156 16.97 -3.90 33.78
CA ALA A 156 17.52 -2.72 33.13
C ALA A 156 18.90 -2.35 33.70
N LYS A 157 19.12 -2.47 35.01
CA LYS A 157 20.44 -2.26 35.65
C LYS A 157 21.46 -3.33 35.27
N ILE A 158 21.03 -4.57 35.04
CA ILE A 158 21.89 -5.62 34.48
C ILE A 158 22.28 -5.21 33.05
N ALA A 159 21.31 -4.87 32.21
CA ALA A 159 21.50 -4.52 30.81
C ALA A 159 22.37 -3.25 30.63
N GLN A 160 22.28 -2.27 31.52
CA GLN A 160 23.13 -1.07 31.53
C GLN A 160 24.62 -1.36 31.77
N LYS A 161 25.00 -2.59 32.14
CA LYS A 161 26.41 -3.00 32.18
C LYS A 161 26.94 -3.40 30.80
N ASP A 162 26.04 -3.78 29.90
CA ASP A 162 26.36 -4.32 28.58
C ASP A 162 26.14 -3.27 27.48
N GLY A 163 25.07 -2.47 27.55
CA GLY A 163 24.69 -1.54 26.48
C GLY A 163 24.00 -0.26 26.96
N VAL A 164 23.37 0.43 26.02
CA VAL A 164 22.72 1.74 26.23
C VAL A 164 21.21 1.62 26.06
N ILE A 165 20.43 2.07 27.04
CA ILE A 165 18.97 2.14 26.92
C ILE A 165 18.59 3.28 25.98
N LYS A 166 17.88 2.95 24.89
CA LYS A 166 17.54 3.86 23.79
C LYS A 166 16.06 4.18 23.68
N GLY A 167 15.20 3.52 24.45
CA GLY A 167 13.77 3.78 24.41
C GLY A 167 12.95 2.84 25.28
N ILE A 168 11.68 3.21 25.47
CA ILE A 168 10.69 2.48 26.25
C ILE A 168 9.48 2.20 25.36
N LEU A 169 9.01 0.96 25.38
CA LEU A 169 7.81 0.48 24.69
C LEU A 169 6.77 0.12 25.74
N VAL A 170 5.57 0.67 25.62
CA VAL A 170 4.44 0.29 26.46
C VAL A 170 3.27 -0.13 25.59
N HIS A 171 2.57 -1.19 25.99
CA HIS A 171 1.32 -1.56 25.36
C HIS A 171 0.28 -1.93 26.41
N GLN A 172 -0.89 -1.31 26.25
CA GLN A 172 -2.04 -1.51 27.10
C GLN A 172 -2.82 -2.79 26.75
N GLY A 173 -3.53 -3.33 27.74
CA GLY A 173 -4.61 -4.30 27.62
C GLY A 173 -5.93 -3.69 28.06
N GLU A 174 -6.95 -4.53 28.23
CA GLU A 174 -8.34 -4.13 28.47
C GLU A 174 -8.59 -3.44 29.83
N SER A 175 -7.73 -3.66 30.83
CA SER A 175 -8.04 -3.40 32.23
C SER A 175 -8.20 -1.93 32.64
N ASN A 176 -7.64 -1.00 31.86
CA ASN A 176 -7.81 0.44 32.09
C ASN A 176 -8.71 1.10 31.02
N THR A 177 -9.47 0.34 30.24
CA THR A 177 -10.36 0.91 29.22
C THR A 177 -11.28 1.97 29.83
N GLY A 178 -11.23 3.19 29.28
CA GLY A 178 -12.01 4.34 29.75
C GLY A 178 -11.43 5.08 30.97
N ASP A 179 -10.27 4.69 31.48
CA ASP A 179 -9.61 5.38 32.59
C ASP A 179 -8.87 6.64 32.09
N THR A 180 -9.53 7.79 32.16
CA THR A 180 -8.98 9.08 31.72
C THR A 180 -7.77 9.53 32.54
N THR A 181 -7.48 8.91 33.69
CA THR A 181 -6.28 9.20 34.50
C THR A 181 -5.06 8.38 34.08
N TRP A 182 -5.23 7.43 33.16
CA TRP A 182 -4.18 6.53 32.71
C TRP A 182 -2.91 7.25 32.20
N PRO A 183 -2.97 8.32 31.37
CA PRO A 183 -1.76 9.02 30.92
C PRO A 183 -0.93 9.55 32.09
N GLN A 184 -1.58 10.07 33.13
CA GLN A 184 -0.92 10.57 34.33
C GLN A 184 -0.31 9.44 35.17
N LYS A 185 -0.97 8.29 35.27
CA LYS A 185 -0.41 7.10 35.94
C LYS A 185 0.80 6.57 35.20
N LEU A 186 0.72 6.44 33.88
CA LEU A 186 1.84 6.01 33.03
C LEU A 186 3.01 7.00 33.14
N LYS A 187 2.74 8.31 33.21
CA LYS A 187 3.78 9.31 33.48
C LYS A 187 4.51 9.03 34.80
N GLY A 188 3.80 8.66 35.87
CA GLY A 188 4.41 8.27 37.14
C GLY A 188 5.37 7.09 37.00
N VAL A 189 4.99 6.06 36.24
CA VAL A 189 5.86 4.91 35.94
C VAL A 189 7.09 5.36 35.13
N TYR A 190 6.89 6.16 34.09
CA TYR A 190 7.96 6.69 33.24
C TYR A 190 8.96 7.55 34.04
N ASP A 191 8.49 8.52 34.82
CA ASP A 191 9.34 9.40 35.63
C ASP A 191 10.18 8.58 36.63
N ASN A 192 9.60 7.53 37.22
CA ASN A 192 10.29 6.62 38.11
C ASN A 192 11.36 5.80 37.38
N LEU A 193 11.07 5.27 36.18
CA LEU A 193 12.07 4.56 35.36
C LEU A 193 13.24 5.48 34.99
N ILE A 194 12.95 6.70 34.53
CA ILE A 194 13.96 7.71 34.19
C ILE A 194 14.87 7.98 35.40
N LYS A 195 14.28 8.16 36.58
CA LYS A 195 15.01 8.42 37.82
C LYS A 195 15.82 7.22 38.30
N ASP A 196 15.20 6.04 38.40
CA ASP A 196 15.80 4.85 39.02
C ASP A 196 16.90 4.22 38.16
N LEU A 197 16.88 4.50 36.85
CA LEU A 197 17.88 4.06 35.88
C LEU A 197 18.83 5.19 35.45
N ASN A 198 18.68 6.39 36.00
CA ASN A 198 19.50 7.57 35.70
C ASN A 198 19.57 7.85 34.18
N LEU A 199 18.41 7.89 33.52
CA LEU A 199 18.27 8.11 32.09
C LEU A 199 18.03 9.60 31.77
N ASP A 200 18.41 10.03 30.57
CA ASP A 200 18.03 11.35 30.06
C ASP A 200 16.66 11.26 29.37
N PRO A 201 15.61 11.91 29.90
CA PRO A 201 14.27 11.87 29.32
C PRO A 201 14.18 12.49 27.93
N LYS A 202 15.21 13.23 27.46
CA LYS A 202 15.29 13.71 26.07
C LYS A 202 15.84 12.68 25.09
N GLN A 203 16.58 11.69 25.58
CA GLN A 203 17.25 10.67 24.77
C GLN A 203 16.53 9.31 24.79
N VAL A 204 15.56 9.15 25.70
CA VAL A 204 14.83 7.90 25.89
C VAL A 204 13.33 8.15 25.65
N PRO A 205 12.86 8.07 24.39
CA PRO A 205 11.45 8.23 24.08
C PRO A 205 10.61 7.07 24.60
N LEU A 206 9.33 7.36 24.88
CA LEU A 206 8.32 6.35 25.21
C LEU A 206 7.35 6.17 24.04
N LEU A 207 7.23 4.94 23.52
CA LEU A 207 6.26 4.59 22.49
C LEU A 207 5.09 3.83 23.13
N ALA A 208 3.86 4.29 22.92
CA ALA A 208 2.64 3.67 23.44
C ALA A 208 1.75 3.18 22.30
N GLY A 209 1.35 1.91 22.32
CA GLY A 209 0.51 1.31 21.28
C GLY A 209 -0.96 1.45 21.58
N GLU A 210 -1.73 1.75 20.54
CA GLU A 210 -3.19 1.72 20.59
C GLU A 210 -3.74 0.31 20.80
N MET A 211 -4.90 0.22 21.44
CA MET A 211 -5.75 -0.97 21.49
C MET A 211 -6.27 -1.31 20.08
N VAL A 212 -6.80 -2.52 19.91
CA VAL A 212 -7.47 -2.94 18.67
C VAL A 212 -8.46 -1.85 18.21
N SER A 213 -8.32 -1.39 16.97
CA SER A 213 -9.10 -0.28 16.43
C SER A 213 -10.59 -0.61 16.29
N GLU A 214 -11.42 0.44 16.23
CA GLU A 214 -12.86 0.30 15.99
C GLU A 214 -13.15 -0.43 14.68
N GLU A 215 -12.40 -0.09 13.61
CA GLU A 215 -12.44 -0.72 12.29
C GLU A 215 -12.25 -2.25 12.35
N GLN A 216 -11.39 -2.72 13.25
CA GLN A 216 -11.12 -4.15 13.45
C GLN A 216 -12.05 -4.79 14.51
N GLY A 217 -13.11 -4.07 14.91
CA GLY A 217 -14.11 -4.51 15.87
C GLY A 217 -13.63 -4.54 17.31
N GLY A 218 -12.57 -3.82 17.65
CA GLY A 218 -11.94 -3.84 18.98
C GLY A 218 -12.91 -3.50 20.11
N ALA A 219 -12.95 -4.32 21.17
CA ALA A 219 -13.89 -4.09 22.28
C ALA A 219 -13.46 -2.92 23.20
N CYS A 220 -12.19 -2.52 23.13
CA CYS A 220 -11.59 -1.48 23.96
C CYS A 220 -11.10 -0.28 23.14
N TRP A 221 -11.60 -0.11 21.91
CA TRP A 221 -11.13 0.91 20.98
C TRP A 221 -11.22 2.34 21.54
N SER A 222 -12.21 2.62 22.40
CA SER A 222 -12.40 3.94 23.03
C SER A 222 -11.24 4.35 23.93
N MET A 223 -10.40 3.40 24.37
CA MET A 223 -9.16 3.71 25.07
C MET A 223 -8.17 4.46 24.19
N ASN A 224 -8.24 4.31 22.86
CA ASN A 224 -7.33 4.97 21.92
C ASN A 224 -7.45 6.49 21.98
N GLU A 225 -8.65 7.02 22.27
CA GLU A 225 -8.86 8.47 22.49
C GLU A 225 -8.09 8.96 23.72
N ILE A 226 -7.95 8.12 24.75
CA ILE A 226 -7.18 8.45 25.96
C ILE A 226 -5.68 8.26 25.72
N ILE A 227 -5.28 7.22 25.00
CA ILE A 227 -3.86 7.00 24.63
C ILE A 227 -3.35 8.16 23.78
N ALA A 228 -4.19 8.70 22.89
CA ALA A 228 -3.87 9.84 22.03
C ALA A 228 -3.46 11.11 22.81
N THR A 229 -3.89 11.28 24.06
CA THR A 229 -3.51 12.44 24.89
C THR A 229 -2.19 12.26 25.64
N LEU A 230 -1.56 11.08 25.57
CA LEU A 230 -0.30 10.81 26.26
C LEU A 230 0.82 11.84 25.97
N PRO A 231 1.00 12.34 24.74
CA PRO A 231 2.00 13.37 24.44
C PRO A 231 1.83 14.67 25.24
N ASP A 232 0.60 14.98 25.69
CA ASP A 232 0.34 16.15 26.54
C ASP A 232 0.91 15.99 27.96
N HIS A 233 1.08 14.74 28.42
CA HIS A 233 1.61 14.40 29.73
C HIS A 233 3.10 14.06 29.70
N ILE A 234 3.56 13.43 28.62
CA ILE A 234 4.95 13.03 28.40
C ILE A 234 5.40 13.58 27.03
N PRO A 235 6.03 14.76 26.96
CA PRO A 235 6.35 15.38 25.67
C PRO A 235 7.28 14.55 24.76
N ASN A 236 8.12 13.68 25.32
CA ASN A 236 8.95 12.73 24.58
C ASN A 236 8.25 11.35 24.46
N SER A 237 6.95 11.36 24.18
CA SER A 237 6.17 10.15 23.93
C SER A 237 5.44 10.21 22.60
N TYR A 238 5.19 9.03 22.03
CA TYR A 238 4.60 8.87 20.72
C TYR A 238 3.60 7.73 20.73
N VAL A 239 2.49 7.92 20.02
CA VAL A 239 1.42 6.93 19.89
C VAL A 239 1.62 6.12 18.62
N ILE A 240 1.58 4.80 18.76
CA ILE A 240 1.73 3.85 17.65
C ILE A 240 0.35 3.37 17.24
N SER A 241 -0.07 3.78 16.05
CA SER A 241 -1.39 3.46 15.52
C SER A 241 -1.60 1.96 15.35
N SER A 242 -2.80 1.52 15.71
CA SER A 242 -3.34 0.16 15.53
C SER A 242 -4.12 -0.03 14.23
N GLU A 243 -4.29 1.01 13.41
CA GLU A 243 -5.12 1.00 12.20
C GLU A 243 -4.77 -0.17 11.26
N GLY A 244 -5.77 -0.93 10.81
CA GLY A 244 -5.57 -2.13 10.00
C GLY A 244 -4.77 -3.26 10.66
N CYS A 245 -4.53 -3.27 11.97
CA CYS A 245 -3.91 -4.40 12.67
C CYS A 245 -4.98 -5.44 13.04
N ASP A 246 -4.99 -6.57 12.32
CA ASP A 246 -5.95 -7.67 12.48
C ASP A 246 -6.11 -8.13 13.94
N ALA A 247 -7.35 -8.21 14.43
CA ALA A 247 -7.71 -8.70 15.76
C ALA A 247 -7.95 -10.24 15.79
N VAL A 248 -7.91 -10.85 16.98
CA VAL A 248 -8.49 -12.19 17.20
C VAL A 248 -9.95 -12.11 17.66
N ALA A 249 -10.62 -13.26 17.74
CA ALA A 249 -12.06 -13.35 18.00
C ALA A 249 -12.52 -12.74 19.34
N ASP A 250 -11.63 -12.60 20.33
CA ASP A 250 -11.97 -11.94 21.61
C ASP A 250 -12.10 -10.41 21.48
N ARG A 251 -11.59 -9.83 20.39
CA ARG A 251 -11.59 -8.39 20.08
C ARG A 251 -10.79 -7.54 21.07
N LEU A 252 -9.98 -8.16 21.93
CA LEU A 252 -9.09 -7.50 22.90
C LEU A 252 -7.63 -7.58 22.45
N HIS A 253 -7.28 -8.69 21.79
CA HIS A 253 -5.91 -8.96 21.35
C HIS A 253 -5.77 -8.92 19.84
N PHE A 254 -4.56 -8.57 19.41
CA PHE A 254 -4.19 -8.66 18.01
C PHE A 254 -3.87 -10.11 17.62
N SER A 255 -4.14 -10.44 16.37
CA SER A 255 -3.67 -11.68 15.75
C SER A 255 -2.15 -11.64 15.54
N THR A 256 -1.56 -12.76 15.12
CA THR A 256 -0.14 -12.81 14.71
C THR A 256 0.19 -11.73 13.67
N LYS A 257 -0.68 -11.51 12.66
CA LYS A 257 -0.48 -10.47 11.64
C LYS A 257 -0.61 -9.05 12.22
N GLY A 258 -1.55 -8.87 13.15
CA GLY A 258 -1.72 -7.60 13.87
C GLY A 258 -0.47 -7.23 14.67
N TYR A 259 0.05 -8.14 15.51
CA TYR A 259 1.30 -7.89 16.25
C TYR A 259 2.52 -7.72 15.34
N GLN A 260 2.58 -8.43 14.22
CA GLN A 260 3.63 -8.21 13.21
C GLN A 260 3.61 -6.77 12.68
N LYS A 261 2.44 -6.30 12.24
CA LYS A 261 2.27 -4.94 11.72
C LYS A 261 2.58 -3.90 12.79
N LEU A 262 2.04 -4.09 13.98
CA LEU A 262 2.20 -3.17 15.09
C LEU A 262 3.66 -3.10 15.57
N GLY A 263 4.33 -4.24 15.76
CA GLY A 263 5.74 -4.31 16.13
C GLY A 263 6.66 -3.60 15.13
N LYS A 264 6.39 -3.74 13.83
CA LYS A 264 7.11 -2.99 12.78
C LYS A 264 6.89 -1.48 12.89
N ARG A 265 5.68 -1.03 13.24
CA ARG A 265 5.39 0.40 13.45
C ARG A 265 6.14 0.97 14.64
N TYR A 266 6.18 0.24 15.77
CA TYR A 266 7.04 0.61 16.91
C TYR A 266 8.51 0.76 16.48
N ALA A 267 9.03 -0.17 15.69
CA ALA A 267 10.42 -0.13 15.26
C ALA A 267 10.70 1.07 14.35
N ARG A 268 9.83 1.32 13.36
CA ARG A 268 10.00 2.45 12.43
C ARG A 268 9.95 3.80 13.13
N GLN A 269 8.98 4.00 14.04
CA GLN A 269 8.94 5.21 14.86
C GLN A 269 10.23 5.39 15.67
N MET A 270 10.75 4.31 16.26
CA MET A 270 12.01 4.35 17.01
C MET A 270 13.23 4.65 16.12
N LEU A 271 13.29 4.06 14.92
CA LEU A 271 14.35 4.29 13.93
C LEU A 271 14.36 5.74 13.47
N GLU A 272 13.19 6.33 13.22
CA GLU A 272 13.04 7.75 12.86
C GLU A 272 13.53 8.67 13.98
N LEU A 273 13.18 8.38 15.24
CA LEU A 273 13.67 9.14 16.40
C LEU A 273 15.18 9.00 16.63
N GLN A 274 15.79 7.96 16.07
CA GLN A 274 17.24 7.76 16.06
C GLN A 274 17.90 8.29 14.78
N GLU A 275 17.18 9.05 13.97
CA GLU A 275 17.64 9.63 12.70
C GLU A 275 18.14 8.58 11.70
N ILE A 276 17.70 7.32 11.84
CA ILE A 276 17.99 6.27 10.87
C ILE A 276 17.12 6.51 9.64
N LYS A 277 17.76 6.75 8.50
CA LYS A 277 17.08 6.88 7.22
C LYS A 277 16.47 5.54 6.82
N LEU A 278 15.19 5.39 7.10
CA LEU A 278 14.39 4.32 6.50
C LEU A 278 14.33 4.57 4.99
N PRO A 279 14.31 3.52 4.15
CA PRO A 279 13.86 3.70 2.77
C PRO A 279 12.47 4.32 2.87
N ALA A 280 12.32 5.54 2.34
CA ALA A 280 11.01 6.15 2.22
C ALA A 280 10.11 5.12 1.56
N ILE A 281 8.97 4.76 2.15
CA ILE A 281 7.86 4.25 1.35
C ILE A 281 7.63 5.40 0.38
N PRO A 282 7.91 5.26 -0.94
CA PRO A 282 7.68 6.38 -1.84
C PRO A 282 6.27 6.91 -1.59
N SER A 283 6.13 8.21 -1.41
CA SER A 283 4.81 8.83 -1.37
C SER A 283 4.35 8.99 -2.82
N ILE A 284 3.15 8.48 -3.10
CA ILE A 284 2.32 8.60 -4.32
C ILE A 284 2.38 7.37 -5.26
N TYR A 285 1.24 6.69 -5.44
CA TYR A 285 1.00 5.61 -6.43
C TYR A 285 -0.41 5.67 -7.05
N ASN A 286 -1.01 6.86 -7.01
CA ASN A 286 -1.99 7.31 -7.97
C ASN A 286 -1.47 8.64 -8.52
N PRO A 287 -1.58 8.90 -9.83
CA PRO A 287 -2.21 8.05 -10.85
C PRO A 287 -1.34 6.85 -11.20
N ILE A 288 -1.94 5.77 -11.73
CA ILE A 288 -1.24 4.50 -11.99
C ILE A 288 -0.43 4.51 -13.29
N ILE A 289 -0.74 5.41 -14.22
CA ILE A 289 -0.01 5.63 -15.47
C ILE A 289 0.62 7.03 -15.43
N GLN A 290 1.94 7.14 -15.67
CA GLN A 290 2.63 8.44 -15.71
C GLN A 290 3.24 8.79 -17.07
N THR A 291 3.26 7.82 -18.00
CA THR A 291 3.81 8.00 -19.34
C THR A 291 2.85 8.68 -20.31
N ASN A 292 1.55 8.68 -20.04
CA ASN A 292 0.50 9.29 -20.85
C ASN A 292 -0.60 9.87 -19.96
N TYR A 293 -1.30 10.91 -20.43
CA TYR A 293 -2.56 11.32 -19.80
C TYR A 293 -3.65 10.33 -20.21
N THR A 294 -4.36 9.82 -19.21
CA THR A 294 -5.33 8.72 -19.38
C THR A 294 -6.62 9.09 -18.69
N ALA A 295 -7.75 8.73 -19.30
CA ALA A 295 -9.06 8.99 -18.75
C ALA A 295 -10.02 7.83 -19.01
N ASP A 296 -11.21 7.94 -18.42
CA ASP A 296 -12.35 7.05 -18.67
C ASP A 296 -11.93 5.56 -18.53
N PRO A 297 -11.51 5.13 -17.31
CA PRO A 297 -10.93 3.81 -17.12
C PRO A 297 -11.95 2.70 -17.31
N ALA A 298 -11.60 1.68 -18.09
CA ALA A 298 -12.46 0.53 -18.36
C ALA A 298 -11.70 -0.78 -18.12
N PRO A 299 -11.65 -1.26 -16.87
CA PRO A 299 -11.02 -2.52 -16.53
C PRO A 299 -11.86 -3.73 -16.98
N MET A 300 -11.17 -4.78 -17.42
CA MET A 300 -11.71 -6.09 -17.76
C MET A 300 -10.76 -7.15 -17.22
N VAL A 301 -11.30 -8.21 -16.60
CA VAL A 301 -10.48 -9.33 -16.10
C VAL A 301 -10.63 -10.51 -17.05
N TYR A 302 -9.51 -11.04 -17.52
CA TYR A 302 -9.48 -12.22 -18.37
C TYR A 302 -8.23 -13.06 -18.07
N ASN A 303 -8.38 -14.37 -17.89
CA ASN A 303 -7.28 -15.32 -17.65
C ASN A 303 -6.26 -14.89 -16.58
N GLY A 304 -6.73 -14.34 -15.45
CA GLY A 304 -5.87 -13.96 -14.32
C GLY A 304 -5.08 -12.65 -14.49
N THR A 305 -5.34 -11.92 -15.58
CA THR A 305 -4.79 -10.60 -15.88
C THR A 305 -5.93 -9.57 -15.85
N LEU A 306 -5.65 -8.39 -15.30
CA LEU A 306 -6.52 -7.23 -15.43
C LEU A 306 -6.02 -6.39 -16.60
N TYR A 307 -6.91 -6.18 -17.57
CA TYR A 307 -6.75 -5.33 -18.75
C TYR A 307 -7.45 -4.00 -18.47
N LEU A 308 -6.75 -2.89 -18.57
CA LEU A 308 -7.29 -1.55 -18.37
C LEU A 308 -7.24 -0.82 -19.70
N TYR A 309 -8.40 -0.69 -20.34
CA TYR A 309 -8.54 0.19 -21.49
C TYR A 309 -8.78 1.60 -20.98
N THR A 310 -8.22 2.59 -21.66
CA THR A 310 -8.42 4.00 -21.33
C THR A 310 -8.63 4.80 -22.60
N SER A 311 -9.35 5.90 -22.50
CA SER A 311 -9.16 6.99 -23.44
C SER A 311 -7.83 7.70 -23.18
N HIS A 312 -7.30 8.35 -24.22
CA HIS A 312 -6.01 9.03 -24.20
C HIS A 312 -6.20 10.53 -24.43
N ASP A 313 -6.02 11.32 -23.36
CA ASP A 313 -5.96 12.79 -23.48
C ASP A 313 -4.60 13.17 -24.09
N GLU A 314 -4.60 13.96 -25.17
CA GLU A 314 -3.35 14.44 -25.78
C GLU A 314 -2.58 15.39 -24.83
N ASP A 315 -1.24 15.38 -24.95
CA ASP A 315 -0.39 16.29 -24.20
C ASP A 315 -0.76 17.77 -24.49
N GLU A 316 -0.69 18.60 -23.45
CA GLU A 316 -1.00 20.05 -23.52
C GLU A 316 -2.42 20.38 -24.02
N SER A 317 -3.34 19.40 -24.03
CA SER A 317 -4.69 19.61 -24.52
C SER A 317 -5.48 20.59 -23.65
N THR A 318 -6.23 21.48 -24.30
CA THR A 318 -7.17 22.43 -23.69
C THR A 318 -8.63 22.03 -23.93
N TRP A 319 -8.83 20.84 -24.50
CA TRP A 319 -10.12 20.25 -24.82
C TRP A 319 -10.04 18.71 -24.69
N PHE A 320 -11.15 17.99 -24.86
CA PHE A 320 -11.16 16.51 -24.91
C PHE A 320 -10.63 15.98 -26.25
N THR A 321 -9.38 16.34 -26.59
CA THR A 321 -8.68 15.88 -27.79
C THR A 321 -8.14 14.49 -27.53
N MET A 322 -8.78 13.47 -28.11
CA MET A 322 -8.46 12.07 -27.89
C MET A 322 -8.51 11.33 -29.23
N ASN A 323 -7.37 10.75 -29.65
CA ASN A 323 -7.23 10.14 -30.98
C ASN A 323 -7.37 8.61 -30.99
N ASP A 324 -7.14 7.99 -29.85
CA ASP A 324 -7.07 6.55 -29.70
C ASP A 324 -7.44 6.08 -28.29
N TRP A 325 -7.62 4.76 -28.20
CA TRP A 325 -7.74 4.05 -26.95
C TRP A 325 -6.48 3.22 -26.71
N ARG A 326 -6.00 3.26 -25.46
CA ARG A 326 -4.80 2.58 -25.02
C ARG A 326 -5.13 1.40 -24.14
N LEU A 327 -4.21 0.44 -24.05
CA LEU A 327 -4.31 -0.72 -23.18
C LEU A 327 -3.15 -0.79 -22.20
N TYR A 328 -3.48 -1.04 -20.94
CA TYR A 328 -2.54 -1.37 -19.88
C TYR A 328 -2.90 -2.73 -19.27
N THR A 329 -1.91 -3.48 -18.76
CA THR A 329 -2.20 -4.72 -18.05
C THR A 329 -1.46 -4.82 -16.73
N THR A 330 -2.08 -5.49 -15.75
CA THR A 330 -1.41 -5.87 -14.51
C THR A 330 -1.84 -7.25 -14.03
N GLN A 331 -0.96 -7.89 -13.26
CA GLN A 331 -1.27 -9.09 -12.49
C GLN A 331 -1.07 -8.90 -10.98
N ASP A 332 -0.50 -7.76 -10.56
CA ASP A 332 -0.13 -7.49 -9.18
C ASP A 332 -0.73 -6.19 -8.62
N MET A 333 -1.45 -5.43 -9.45
CA MET A 333 -2.10 -4.14 -9.16
C MET A 333 -1.15 -2.97 -8.89
N VAL A 334 0.16 -3.18 -8.98
CA VAL A 334 1.15 -2.13 -8.71
C VAL A 334 2.10 -1.89 -9.87
N ASN A 335 2.39 -2.90 -10.68
CA ASN A 335 3.17 -2.78 -11.92
C ASN A 335 2.21 -2.89 -13.10
N TRP A 336 2.19 -1.87 -13.96
CA TRP A 336 1.35 -1.79 -15.14
C TRP A 336 2.20 -1.80 -16.41
N THR A 337 1.92 -2.72 -17.32
CA THR A 337 2.56 -2.81 -18.64
C THR A 337 1.74 -2.04 -19.66
N ASP A 338 2.34 -1.06 -20.34
CA ASP A 338 1.74 -0.33 -21.47
C ASP A 338 1.78 -1.22 -22.74
N HIS A 339 0.64 -1.37 -23.43
CA HIS A 339 0.51 -2.10 -24.70
C HIS A 339 0.23 -1.19 -25.89
N GLY A 340 0.35 0.13 -25.70
CA GLY A 340 0.16 1.10 -26.76
C GLY A 340 -1.29 1.34 -27.12
N THR A 341 -1.47 1.83 -28.34
CA THR A 341 -2.77 2.09 -28.96
C THR A 341 -3.34 0.80 -29.52
N VAL A 342 -4.51 0.38 -29.02
CA VAL A 342 -5.17 -0.86 -29.48
C VAL A 342 -6.29 -0.62 -30.49
N LEU A 343 -6.79 0.62 -30.58
CA LEU A 343 -7.84 1.05 -31.48
C LEU A 343 -7.82 2.58 -31.63
N SER A 344 -8.14 3.11 -32.80
CA SER A 344 -8.33 4.54 -33.06
C SER A 344 -9.70 4.83 -33.68
N TYR A 345 -10.23 6.04 -33.49
CA TYR A 345 -11.44 6.46 -34.22
C TYR A 345 -11.27 6.37 -35.75
N LYS A 346 -10.03 6.40 -36.25
CA LYS A 346 -9.69 6.30 -37.67
C LYS A 346 -9.91 4.90 -38.24
N ASP A 347 -9.95 3.87 -37.39
CA ASP A 347 -10.22 2.50 -37.80
C ASP A 347 -11.70 2.27 -38.15
N PHE A 348 -12.56 3.22 -37.79
CA PHE A 348 -13.96 3.26 -38.18
C PHE A 348 -14.11 4.12 -39.44
N SER A 349 -14.58 3.52 -40.54
CA SER A 349 -14.73 4.23 -41.82
C SER A 349 -15.68 5.44 -41.76
N TRP A 350 -16.57 5.45 -40.76
CA TRP A 350 -17.53 6.52 -40.49
C TRP A 350 -17.05 7.53 -39.43
N GLY A 351 -15.97 7.22 -38.70
CA GLY A 351 -15.43 8.05 -37.62
C GLY A 351 -14.70 9.30 -38.13
N LYS A 352 -14.74 10.37 -37.32
CA LYS A 352 -14.05 11.65 -37.61
C LYS A 352 -13.14 12.10 -36.48
N GLN A 353 -13.58 11.99 -35.23
CA GLN A 353 -12.84 12.45 -34.05
C GLN A 353 -13.46 11.86 -32.77
N ASN A 354 -12.80 12.11 -31.63
CA ASN A 354 -13.24 11.80 -30.27
C ASN A 354 -13.22 10.29 -29.95
N ALA A 355 -12.08 9.80 -29.47
CA ALA A 355 -11.93 8.45 -28.93
C ALA A 355 -12.21 8.41 -27.42
N TRP A 356 -13.46 8.64 -27.01
CA TRP A 356 -13.86 8.77 -25.59
C TRP A 356 -14.23 7.42 -24.95
N ALA A 357 -14.36 7.38 -23.62
CA ALA A 357 -14.90 6.32 -22.76
C ALA A 357 -15.19 4.95 -23.43
N PRO A 358 -14.19 4.06 -23.59
CA PRO A 358 -14.41 2.72 -24.11
C PRO A 358 -14.97 1.80 -23.02
N GLN A 359 -15.58 0.68 -23.41
CA GLN A 359 -15.62 -0.51 -22.55
C GLN A 359 -15.47 -1.79 -23.37
N ALA A 360 -14.60 -2.70 -22.92
CA ALA A 360 -14.43 -4.02 -23.50
C ALA A 360 -15.09 -5.11 -22.66
N ILE A 361 -15.61 -6.14 -23.32
CA ILE A 361 -16.14 -7.36 -22.69
C ILE A 361 -15.78 -8.59 -23.52
N GLU A 362 -15.58 -9.72 -22.86
CA GLU A 362 -15.35 -11.01 -23.51
C GLU A 362 -16.66 -11.81 -23.61
N ARG A 363 -16.87 -12.49 -24.74
CA ARG A 363 -17.92 -13.48 -24.93
C ARG A 363 -17.46 -14.52 -25.95
N ASP A 364 -17.57 -15.79 -25.59
CA ASP A 364 -17.34 -16.95 -26.46
C ASP A 364 -15.98 -16.92 -27.22
N GLY A 365 -14.93 -16.48 -26.53
CA GLY A 365 -13.56 -16.39 -27.07
C GLY A 365 -13.29 -15.16 -27.92
N LYS A 366 -14.23 -14.21 -27.98
CA LYS A 366 -14.10 -12.93 -28.68
C LYS A 366 -14.21 -11.75 -27.72
N PHE A 367 -13.59 -10.65 -28.11
CA PHE A 367 -13.55 -9.42 -27.34
C PHE A 367 -14.26 -8.32 -28.11
N TYR A 368 -15.20 -7.65 -27.44
CA TYR A 368 -16.06 -6.62 -28.01
C TYR A 368 -15.78 -5.31 -27.29
N MET A 369 -15.25 -4.33 -28.00
CA MET A 369 -14.96 -3.00 -27.47
C MET A 369 -15.98 -1.99 -28.01
N TYR A 370 -16.83 -1.48 -27.11
CA TYR A 370 -17.81 -0.45 -27.41
C TYR A 370 -17.18 0.90 -27.22
N VAL A 371 -17.36 1.78 -28.21
CA VAL A 371 -16.64 3.05 -28.26
C VAL A 371 -17.52 4.19 -28.78
N PRO A 372 -17.63 5.31 -28.06
CA PRO A 372 -18.28 6.52 -28.54
C PRO A 372 -17.35 7.28 -29.49
N ILE A 373 -17.88 7.70 -30.64
CA ILE A 373 -17.15 8.40 -31.70
C ILE A 373 -18.04 9.49 -32.29
N THR A 374 -17.47 10.66 -32.59
CA THR A 374 -18.13 11.64 -33.45
C THR A 374 -17.92 11.27 -34.92
N SER A 375 -19.01 11.01 -35.61
CA SER A 375 -19.04 10.62 -37.02
C SER A 375 -18.63 11.76 -37.98
N LYS A 376 -18.36 11.39 -39.25
CA LYS A 376 -18.12 12.35 -40.35
C LYS A 376 -19.30 13.29 -40.60
N GLU A 377 -20.51 12.90 -40.20
CA GLU A 377 -21.72 13.73 -40.25
C GLU A 377 -21.85 14.69 -39.05
N GLY A 378 -20.92 14.64 -38.08
CA GLY A 378 -20.95 15.48 -36.89
C GLY A 378 -21.91 15.01 -35.79
N LYS A 379 -22.43 13.78 -35.89
CA LYS A 379 -23.25 13.14 -34.85
C LYS A 379 -22.41 12.23 -33.97
N ASN A 380 -22.68 12.20 -32.68
CA ASN A 380 -22.14 11.14 -31.82
C ASN A 380 -22.85 9.81 -32.11
N GLY A 381 -22.12 8.72 -31.88
CA GLY A 381 -22.64 7.37 -31.97
C GLY A 381 -21.69 6.39 -31.30
N ILE A 382 -22.22 5.24 -30.91
CA ILE A 382 -21.47 4.15 -30.29
C ILE A 382 -21.17 3.12 -31.37
N GLY A 383 -19.89 2.88 -31.64
CA GLY A 383 -19.38 1.77 -32.42
C GLY A 383 -19.13 0.53 -31.56
N VAL A 384 -18.95 -0.61 -32.22
CA VAL A 384 -18.44 -1.84 -31.61
C VAL A 384 -17.32 -2.37 -32.50
N ALA A 385 -16.17 -2.68 -31.92
CA ALA A 385 -15.06 -3.34 -32.59
C ALA A 385 -14.81 -4.71 -31.98
N VAL A 386 -14.38 -5.67 -32.81
CA VAL A 386 -14.23 -7.08 -32.42
C VAL A 386 -12.77 -7.52 -32.59
N ALA A 387 -12.29 -8.32 -31.64
CA ALA A 387 -10.97 -8.96 -31.68
C ALA A 387 -11.04 -10.42 -31.20
N ASP A 388 -10.06 -11.23 -31.61
CA ASP A 388 -9.85 -12.60 -31.12
C ASP A 388 -8.91 -12.67 -29.90
N SER A 389 -8.50 -11.50 -29.39
CA SER A 389 -7.56 -11.34 -28.27
C SER A 389 -7.89 -10.04 -27.53
N PRO A 390 -7.69 -9.97 -26.21
CA PRO A 390 -7.90 -8.73 -25.47
C PRO A 390 -6.88 -7.66 -25.87
N TYR A 391 -5.75 -8.04 -26.49
CA TYR A 391 -4.76 -7.11 -27.03
C TYR A 391 -5.13 -6.54 -28.41
N GLY A 392 -6.24 -6.99 -29.01
CA GLY A 392 -6.56 -6.68 -30.39
C GLY A 392 -5.83 -7.58 -31.40
N PRO A 393 -5.70 -7.16 -32.67
CA PRO A 393 -6.22 -5.90 -33.20
C PRO A 393 -7.76 -5.90 -33.23
N PHE A 394 -8.36 -4.81 -32.77
CA PHE A 394 -9.80 -4.59 -32.86
C PHE A 394 -10.19 -4.11 -34.26
N ARG A 395 -11.33 -4.59 -34.77
CA ARG A 395 -11.83 -4.22 -36.11
C ARG A 395 -13.31 -3.88 -36.07
N ASP A 396 -13.71 -2.81 -36.76
CA ASP A 396 -15.12 -2.45 -36.98
C ASP A 396 -15.78 -3.46 -37.95
N PRO A 397 -16.71 -4.32 -37.48
CA PRO A 397 -17.39 -5.27 -38.35
C PRO A 397 -18.60 -4.66 -39.05
N LEU A 398 -19.08 -3.49 -38.63
CA LEU A 398 -20.33 -2.89 -39.07
C LEU A 398 -20.13 -1.85 -40.17
N GLY A 399 -19.01 -1.13 -40.15
CA GLY A 399 -18.75 0.01 -41.04
C GLY A 399 -19.69 1.20 -40.80
N LYS A 400 -20.44 1.18 -39.69
CA LYS A 400 -21.41 2.18 -39.24
C LYS A 400 -21.56 2.11 -37.70
N PRO A 401 -22.13 3.14 -37.05
CA PRO A 401 -22.45 3.06 -35.63
C PRO A 401 -23.43 1.92 -35.32
N LEU A 402 -23.28 1.28 -34.16
CA LEU A 402 -24.29 0.39 -33.57
C LEU A 402 -25.47 1.21 -33.06
N ILE A 403 -25.20 2.34 -32.39
CA ILE A 403 -26.17 3.32 -31.90
C ILE A 403 -25.82 4.70 -32.45
N SER A 404 -26.79 5.42 -33.03
CA SER A 404 -26.64 6.85 -33.41
C SER A 404 -28.00 7.53 -33.61
N ASN A 405 -28.73 7.69 -32.50
CA ASN A 405 -30.02 8.36 -32.42
C ASN A 405 -29.88 9.84 -31.99
N SER A 406 -28.86 10.17 -31.20
CA SER A 406 -28.70 11.52 -30.65
C SER A 406 -27.25 11.84 -30.27
N ASN A 407 -26.95 13.12 -30.04
CA ASN A 407 -25.64 13.51 -29.52
C ASN A 407 -25.39 13.07 -28.06
N ALA A 408 -26.41 12.53 -27.39
CA ALA A 408 -26.28 11.89 -26.08
C ALA A 408 -25.72 10.46 -26.17
N ASP A 409 -25.47 9.93 -27.37
CA ASP A 409 -24.94 8.57 -27.55
C ASP A 409 -23.42 8.52 -27.28
N ILE A 410 -23.06 8.64 -26.00
CA ILE A 410 -21.70 8.62 -25.45
C ILE A 410 -21.63 7.72 -24.22
N ASP A 411 -20.41 7.38 -23.78
CA ASP A 411 -20.13 6.64 -22.54
C ASP A 411 -20.88 5.30 -22.41
N PRO A 412 -20.62 4.34 -23.31
CA PRO A 412 -21.20 3.02 -23.23
C PRO A 412 -20.71 2.26 -21.99
N THR A 413 -21.62 1.56 -21.33
CA THR A 413 -21.28 0.40 -20.49
C THR A 413 -21.98 -0.85 -20.96
N VAL A 414 -21.23 -1.95 -21.01
CA VAL A 414 -21.71 -3.26 -21.47
C VAL A 414 -21.65 -4.26 -20.33
N PHE A 415 -22.67 -5.12 -20.24
CA PHE A 415 -22.77 -6.14 -19.22
C PHE A 415 -23.45 -7.39 -19.76
N ILE A 416 -22.96 -8.57 -19.40
CA ILE A 416 -23.64 -9.85 -19.66
C ILE A 416 -24.12 -10.37 -18.31
N ASP A 417 -25.42 -10.58 -18.16
CA ASP A 417 -25.99 -11.07 -16.91
C ASP A 417 -25.79 -12.57 -16.70
N ASP A 418 -26.15 -13.06 -15.49
CA ASP A 418 -26.01 -14.48 -15.13
C ASP A 418 -26.87 -15.40 -16.01
N HIS A 419 -27.81 -14.85 -16.78
CA HIS A 419 -28.64 -15.60 -17.74
C HIS A 419 -28.06 -15.57 -19.16
N GLY A 420 -26.90 -14.93 -19.36
CA GLY A 420 -26.22 -14.80 -20.65
C GLY A 420 -26.76 -13.69 -21.55
N GLN A 421 -27.69 -12.86 -21.06
CA GLN A 421 -28.22 -11.74 -21.82
C GLN A 421 -27.23 -10.57 -21.77
N GLY A 422 -26.82 -10.10 -22.94
CA GLY A 422 -26.02 -8.89 -23.08
C GLY A 422 -26.89 -7.64 -23.02
N TYR A 423 -26.41 -6.60 -22.35
CA TYR A 423 -27.02 -5.28 -22.27
C TYR A 423 -25.98 -4.19 -22.56
N LEU A 424 -26.42 -3.14 -23.24
CA LEU A 424 -25.65 -1.91 -23.44
C LEU A 424 -26.42 -0.75 -22.79
N PHE A 425 -25.76 0.04 -21.96
CA PHE A 425 -26.26 1.25 -21.30
C PHE A 425 -25.39 2.43 -21.70
N TRP A 426 -25.93 3.66 -21.76
CA TRP A 426 -25.16 4.85 -22.14
C TRP A 426 -25.89 6.17 -21.84
N GLY A 427 -25.17 7.28 -21.93
CA GLY A 427 -25.75 8.58 -22.29
C GLY A 427 -25.71 9.71 -21.26
N ASN A 428 -26.07 10.91 -21.75
CA ASN A 428 -25.99 12.21 -21.06
C ASN A 428 -27.14 13.15 -21.53
N PRO A 429 -27.96 13.78 -20.66
CA PRO A 429 -28.11 13.59 -19.21
C PRO A 429 -29.05 12.41 -18.86
N GLU A 430 -29.44 11.59 -19.83
CA GLU A 430 -30.36 10.47 -19.65
C GLU A 430 -29.59 9.15 -19.76
N CYS A 431 -29.94 8.18 -18.90
CA CYS A 431 -29.37 6.84 -18.94
C CYS A 431 -30.27 5.93 -19.81
N TYR A 432 -29.79 5.62 -21.01
CA TYR A 432 -30.43 4.73 -21.97
C TYR A 432 -29.95 3.29 -21.77
N TYR A 433 -30.73 2.32 -22.23
CA TYR A 433 -30.28 0.94 -22.37
C TYR A 433 -30.98 0.19 -23.50
N VAL A 434 -30.34 -0.88 -23.97
CA VAL A 434 -30.90 -1.85 -24.92
C VAL A 434 -30.32 -3.23 -24.65
N LYS A 435 -31.05 -4.27 -25.06
CA LYS A 435 -30.51 -5.62 -25.13
C LYS A 435 -29.62 -5.78 -26.36
N LEU A 436 -28.56 -6.54 -26.22
CA LEU A 436 -27.72 -7.00 -27.33
C LEU A 436 -28.18 -8.41 -27.74
N ASN A 437 -28.15 -8.70 -29.03
CA ASN A 437 -28.23 -10.09 -29.50
C ASN A 437 -26.97 -10.86 -29.07
N GLU A 438 -27.01 -12.19 -29.15
CA GLU A 438 -25.88 -13.05 -28.77
C GLU A 438 -24.58 -12.74 -29.54
N ASP A 439 -24.68 -12.19 -30.75
CA ASP A 439 -23.54 -11.78 -31.57
C ASP A 439 -22.76 -10.56 -31.01
N MET A 440 -23.33 -9.86 -30.02
CA MET A 440 -22.82 -8.63 -29.39
C MET A 440 -22.59 -7.46 -30.36
N ILE A 441 -23.00 -7.57 -31.62
CA ILE A 441 -22.83 -6.54 -32.66
C ILE A 441 -24.16 -6.08 -33.27
N SER A 442 -25.27 -6.54 -32.72
CA SER A 442 -26.61 -6.09 -33.05
C SER A 442 -27.50 -6.00 -31.80
N ILE A 443 -28.58 -5.22 -31.87
CA ILE A 443 -29.49 -4.97 -30.74
C ILE A 443 -30.78 -5.77 -30.87
N GLU A 444 -31.41 -6.05 -29.74
CA GLU A 444 -32.73 -6.67 -29.64
C GLU A 444 -33.75 -5.69 -29.04
N GLY A 445 -34.84 -5.42 -29.76
CA GLY A 445 -35.94 -4.58 -29.27
C GLY A 445 -35.69 -3.08 -29.38
N GLU A 446 -36.49 -2.30 -28.63
CA GLU A 446 -36.43 -0.84 -28.62
C GLU A 446 -35.52 -0.31 -27.51
N ILE A 447 -34.88 0.83 -27.77
CA ILE A 447 -34.07 1.56 -26.80
C ILE A 447 -34.97 2.10 -25.70
N SER A 448 -34.62 1.77 -24.46
CA SER A 448 -35.35 2.17 -23.26
C SER A 448 -34.52 3.15 -22.41
N LYS A 449 -35.12 3.71 -21.36
CA LYS A 449 -34.44 4.60 -20.41
C LYS A 449 -34.63 4.12 -18.99
N ILE A 450 -33.62 4.30 -18.15
CA ILE A 450 -33.81 4.30 -16.71
C ILE A 450 -34.50 5.61 -16.32
N PRO A 451 -35.65 5.59 -15.61
CA PRO A 451 -36.35 6.82 -15.26
C PRO A 451 -35.46 7.79 -14.48
N ASN A 452 -35.24 8.99 -15.03
CA ASN A 452 -34.40 10.04 -14.44
C ASN A 452 -35.10 10.75 -13.29
N THR A 453 -35.18 10.07 -12.14
CA THR A 453 -35.90 10.54 -10.95
C THR A 453 -34.97 10.66 -9.75
N ILE A 454 -35.35 11.49 -8.76
CA ILE A 454 -34.61 11.62 -7.50
C ILE A 454 -34.42 10.26 -6.80
N LYS A 455 -35.37 9.33 -6.95
CA LYS A 455 -35.23 7.98 -6.40
C LYS A 455 -34.14 7.18 -7.12
N SER A 456 -34.03 7.34 -8.44
CA SER A 456 -33.06 6.62 -9.26
C SER A 456 -31.65 7.19 -9.15
N PHE A 457 -31.51 8.51 -9.09
CA PHE A 457 -30.22 9.20 -9.26
C PHE A 457 -29.98 10.34 -8.28
N GLY A 458 -30.68 10.36 -7.14
CA GLY A 458 -30.46 11.38 -6.11
C GLY A 458 -30.95 12.78 -6.51
N LYS A 459 -30.97 13.67 -5.52
CA LYS A 459 -31.41 15.05 -5.71
C LYS A 459 -30.21 15.91 -6.10
N ARG A 460 -30.35 16.68 -7.19
CA ARG A 460 -29.38 17.72 -7.56
C ARG A 460 -29.41 18.87 -6.56
N GLU A 461 -28.23 19.29 -6.11
CA GLU A 461 -28.07 20.49 -5.29
C GLU A 461 -27.88 21.73 -6.19
N GLY A 462 -28.27 22.91 -5.69
CA GLY A 462 -28.14 24.18 -6.42
C GLY A 462 -29.44 24.63 -7.12
N GLU A 463 -29.28 25.51 -8.12
CA GLU A 463 -30.40 26.03 -8.91
C GLU A 463 -31.09 24.93 -9.71
N LYS A 464 -32.39 25.11 -9.95
CA LYS A 464 -33.18 24.14 -10.69
C LYS A 464 -32.72 24.10 -12.15
N ASP A 465 -32.27 22.93 -12.60
CA ASP A 465 -31.98 22.64 -13.99
C ASP A 465 -33.06 21.68 -14.54
N GLU A 466 -33.90 22.16 -15.46
CA GLU A 466 -34.97 21.35 -16.06
C GLU A 466 -34.41 20.24 -16.99
N LEU A 467 -33.19 20.42 -17.52
CA LEU A 467 -32.52 19.41 -18.35
C LEU A 467 -31.80 18.37 -17.51
N ARG A 468 -31.41 18.72 -16.27
CA ARG A 468 -30.73 17.84 -15.31
C ARG A 468 -31.48 17.81 -13.97
N PRO A 469 -32.64 17.12 -13.90
CA PRO A 469 -33.49 17.10 -12.71
C PRO A 469 -32.90 16.30 -11.52
N THR A 470 -31.83 15.53 -11.73
CA THR A 470 -31.16 14.68 -10.73
C THR A 470 -29.64 14.89 -10.74
N THR A 471 -28.89 14.10 -9.97
CA THR A 471 -27.43 14.19 -10.04
C THR A 471 -26.83 13.47 -11.25
N TYR A 472 -27.55 12.61 -11.99
CA TYR A 472 -26.95 11.89 -13.12
C TYR A 472 -26.42 12.84 -14.19
N GLU A 473 -25.15 12.68 -14.57
CA GLU A 473 -24.52 13.40 -15.68
C GLU A 473 -24.27 12.44 -16.85
N GLU A 474 -23.38 11.47 -16.67
CA GLU A 474 -22.86 10.57 -17.71
C GLU A 474 -22.08 9.38 -17.12
N GLY A 475 -21.28 8.69 -17.94
CA GLY A 475 -20.39 7.60 -17.50
C GLY A 475 -21.07 6.47 -16.71
N PRO A 476 -22.21 5.91 -17.17
CA PRO A 476 -22.80 4.77 -16.47
C PRO A 476 -21.80 3.62 -16.43
N TRP A 477 -21.68 2.92 -15.30
CA TRP A 477 -20.89 1.70 -15.17
C TRP A 477 -21.69 0.64 -14.42
N LEU A 478 -21.85 -0.53 -15.04
CA LEU A 478 -22.55 -1.66 -14.46
C LEU A 478 -21.61 -2.59 -13.70
N TYR A 479 -22.05 -2.99 -12.50
CA TYR A 479 -21.38 -4.00 -11.69
C TYR A 479 -22.43 -4.87 -11.00
N LYS A 480 -22.10 -6.12 -10.71
CA LYS A 480 -22.98 -7.02 -9.98
C LYS A 480 -22.22 -7.66 -8.83
N ARG A 481 -22.87 -7.68 -7.66
CA ARG A 481 -22.40 -8.39 -6.48
C ARG A 481 -23.59 -8.98 -5.75
N ASP A 482 -23.52 -10.28 -5.48
CA ASP A 482 -24.63 -11.05 -4.93
C ASP A 482 -25.91 -10.84 -5.78
N ASP A 483 -27.05 -10.59 -5.14
CA ASP A 483 -28.34 -10.37 -5.81
C ASP A 483 -28.57 -8.91 -6.27
N LEU A 484 -27.53 -8.07 -6.28
CA LEU A 484 -27.64 -6.63 -6.58
C LEU A 484 -26.85 -6.23 -7.83
N TYR A 485 -27.54 -5.52 -8.72
CA TYR A 485 -26.95 -4.71 -9.77
C TYR A 485 -26.65 -3.32 -9.23
N TYR A 486 -25.44 -2.84 -9.47
CA TYR A 486 -24.94 -1.52 -9.16
C TYR A 486 -24.78 -0.75 -10.47
N LEU A 487 -25.33 0.44 -10.53
CA LEU A 487 -25.14 1.40 -11.60
C LEU A 487 -24.41 2.60 -10.98
N LEU A 488 -23.11 2.70 -11.25
CA LEU A 488 -22.28 3.83 -10.89
C LEU A 488 -22.34 4.85 -12.03
N PHE A 489 -22.16 6.14 -11.73
CA PHE A 489 -22.22 7.19 -12.74
C PHE A 489 -21.49 8.46 -12.27
N ALA A 490 -21.01 9.23 -13.25
CA ALA A 490 -20.58 10.60 -13.02
C ALA A 490 -21.80 11.44 -12.63
N ALA A 491 -21.66 12.19 -11.53
CA ALA A 491 -22.77 12.86 -10.87
C ALA A 491 -22.46 14.33 -10.59
N GLY A 492 -23.42 15.20 -10.89
CA GLY A 492 -23.31 16.64 -10.75
C GLY A 492 -24.00 17.21 -9.51
N PRO A 493 -23.97 18.56 -9.35
CA PRO A 493 -23.44 19.53 -10.31
C PRO A 493 -21.92 19.46 -10.49
N ILE A 494 -21.41 19.96 -11.63
CA ILE A 494 -19.97 20.05 -11.94
C ILE A 494 -19.29 21.03 -10.96
N PRO A 495 -18.10 20.73 -10.40
CA PRO A 495 -17.26 19.54 -10.61
C PRO A 495 -17.91 18.22 -10.22
N GLU A 496 -17.68 17.16 -10.97
CA GLU A 496 -18.40 15.90 -10.75
C GLU A 496 -17.93 15.13 -9.50
N HIS A 497 -18.85 14.42 -8.88
CA HIS A 497 -18.60 13.34 -7.94
C HIS A 497 -19.03 12.00 -8.57
N ILE A 498 -18.73 10.87 -7.94
CA ILE A 498 -19.25 9.56 -8.38
C ILE A 498 -20.43 9.17 -7.49
N GLY A 499 -21.60 9.03 -8.11
CA GLY A 499 -22.81 8.50 -7.50
C GLY A 499 -22.99 7.03 -7.84
N TYR A 500 -23.84 6.34 -7.06
CA TYR A 500 -24.29 5.00 -7.44
C TYR A 500 -25.70 4.69 -6.98
N SER A 501 -26.30 3.74 -7.69
CA SER A 501 -27.63 3.24 -7.44
C SER A 501 -27.65 1.72 -7.52
N THR A 502 -28.58 1.09 -6.79
CA THR A 502 -28.71 -0.38 -6.79
C THR A 502 -30.10 -0.82 -7.25
N SER A 503 -30.20 -1.99 -7.87
CA SER A 503 -31.46 -2.68 -8.17
C SER A 503 -31.30 -4.19 -8.07
N LYS A 504 -32.44 -4.90 -7.95
CA LYS A 504 -32.49 -6.36 -8.09
C LYS A 504 -32.61 -6.82 -9.55
N ASN A 505 -32.92 -5.91 -10.47
CA ASN A 505 -32.93 -6.19 -11.91
C ASN A 505 -32.04 -5.19 -12.63
N ILE A 506 -31.30 -5.64 -13.63
CA ILE A 506 -30.38 -4.78 -14.40
C ILE A 506 -31.10 -3.60 -15.08
N THR A 507 -32.37 -3.76 -15.45
CA THR A 507 -33.20 -2.70 -16.05
C THR A 507 -33.98 -1.87 -15.02
N GLY A 508 -33.70 -2.06 -13.73
CA GLY A 508 -34.33 -1.32 -12.63
C GLY A 508 -35.63 -1.94 -12.09
N PRO A 509 -36.38 -1.19 -11.26
CA PRO A 509 -36.12 0.20 -10.86
C PRO A 509 -34.87 0.34 -9.97
N TYR A 510 -34.08 1.38 -10.20
CA TYR A 510 -32.89 1.70 -9.40
C TYR A 510 -33.25 2.56 -8.19
N THR A 511 -32.45 2.44 -7.12
CA THR A 511 -32.52 3.26 -5.91
C THR A 511 -31.15 3.83 -5.61
N TYR A 512 -31.06 5.16 -5.56
CA TYR A 512 -29.84 5.90 -5.23
C TYR A 512 -29.32 5.56 -3.83
N ARG A 513 -28.01 5.35 -3.73
CA ARG A 513 -27.32 4.92 -2.49
C ARG A 513 -26.29 5.92 -1.97
N GLY A 514 -26.06 7.02 -2.68
CA GLY A 514 -25.15 8.07 -2.25
C GLY A 514 -23.90 8.15 -3.12
N LYS A 515 -22.86 8.75 -2.54
CA LYS A 515 -21.59 9.02 -3.23
C LYS A 515 -20.62 7.86 -2.97
N VAL A 516 -19.99 7.37 -4.03
CA VAL A 516 -18.82 6.47 -3.92
C VAL A 516 -17.57 7.30 -3.64
N MET A 517 -17.39 8.38 -4.40
CA MET A 517 -16.26 9.29 -4.28
C MET A 517 -16.75 10.73 -4.39
N PRO A 518 -16.38 11.64 -3.47
CA PRO A 518 -16.76 13.04 -3.53
C PRO A 518 -15.99 13.80 -4.63
N GLN A 519 -16.31 15.08 -4.81
CA GLN A 519 -15.60 15.98 -5.72
C GLN A 519 -14.18 16.21 -5.18
N GLU A 520 -13.17 15.68 -5.87
CA GLU A 520 -11.77 15.76 -5.46
C GLU A 520 -10.82 15.83 -6.66
N GLY A 521 -9.59 16.28 -6.44
CA GLY A 521 -8.57 16.38 -7.49
C GLY A 521 -8.70 17.60 -8.40
N ARG A 522 -7.93 17.60 -9.50
CA ARG A 522 -7.85 18.71 -10.46
C ARG A 522 -8.77 18.56 -11.68
N SER A 523 -9.37 17.39 -11.88
CA SER A 523 -10.33 17.17 -12.96
C SER A 523 -11.71 17.64 -12.51
N PHE A 524 -12.42 18.38 -13.37
CA PHE A 524 -13.80 18.78 -13.09
C PHE A 524 -14.83 17.74 -13.58
N THR A 525 -14.42 16.79 -14.43
CA THR A 525 -15.18 15.59 -14.77
C THR A 525 -14.65 14.37 -14.00
N ASN A 526 -15.45 13.32 -13.89
CA ASN A 526 -15.10 12.04 -13.29
C ASN A 526 -15.72 10.88 -14.09
N HIS A 527 -15.16 9.68 -14.02
CA HIS A 527 -15.68 8.52 -14.74
C HIS A 527 -15.44 7.25 -13.93
N PRO A 528 -16.48 6.51 -13.52
CA PRO A 528 -16.32 5.37 -12.63
C PRO A 528 -16.06 4.08 -13.39
N ALA A 529 -15.25 3.21 -12.79
CA ALA A 529 -15.34 1.78 -13.02
C ALA A 529 -15.09 1.00 -11.74
N ILE A 530 -15.73 -0.16 -11.60
CA ILE A 530 -15.51 -1.07 -10.48
C ILE A 530 -15.45 -2.52 -10.96
N ILE A 531 -14.49 -3.28 -10.45
CA ILE A 531 -14.25 -4.66 -10.87
C ILE A 531 -13.66 -5.52 -9.75
N ASP A 532 -13.98 -6.80 -9.76
CA ASP A 532 -13.34 -7.80 -8.90
C ASP A 532 -12.10 -8.40 -9.55
N PHE A 533 -11.00 -8.46 -8.80
CA PHE A 533 -9.76 -9.07 -9.26
C PHE A 533 -9.02 -9.75 -8.10
N LYS A 534 -8.69 -11.04 -8.30
CA LYS A 534 -7.91 -11.86 -7.35
C LYS A 534 -8.40 -11.74 -5.88
N GLY A 535 -9.71 -11.81 -5.68
CA GLY A 535 -10.34 -11.81 -4.34
C GLY A 535 -10.48 -10.43 -3.69
N ASN A 536 -10.19 -9.34 -4.40
CA ASN A 536 -10.43 -7.97 -3.96
C ASN A 536 -11.32 -7.24 -4.97
N THR A 537 -11.99 -6.17 -4.53
CA THR A 537 -12.73 -5.26 -5.41
C THR A 537 -11.96 -3.95 -5.55
N TYR A 538 -11.87 -3.45 -6.78
CA TYR A 538 -11.12 -2.24 -7.11
C TYR A 538 -12.02 -1.22 -7.80
N PHE A 539 -11.91 0.04 -7.38
CA PHE A 539 -12.61 1.18 -7.94
C PHE A 539 -11.63 2.06 -8.70
N PHE A 540 -11.85 2.21 -10.00
CA PHE A 540 -11.08 3.05 -10.90
C PHE A 540 -11.83 4.35 -11.17
N TYR A 541 -11.05 5.41 -11.32
CA TYR A 541 -11.54 6.74 -11.63
C TYR A 541 -10.45 7.51 -12.38
N HIS A 542 -10.77 8.70 -12.88
CA HIS A 542 -9.73 9.63 -13.34
C HIS A 542 -9.61 10.86 -12.44
N SER A 543 -8.41 11.39 -12.41
CA SER A 543 -8.04 12.62 -11.74
C SER A 543 -7.39 13.57 -12.75
N GLY A 544 -6.73 14.62 -12.28
CA GLY A 544 -5.81 15.43 -13.09
C GLY A 544 -4.44 15.50 -12.44
N ALA A 545 -3.96 14.39 -11.85
CA ALA A 545 -2.87 14.40 -10.89
C ALA A 545 -1.45 14.52 -11.49
N LEU A 546 -1.23 14.12 -12.75
CA LEU A 546 0.09 14.23 -13.40
C LEU A 546 0.59 15.68 -13.54
N PRO A 547 1.91 15.92 -13.63
CA PRO A 547 2.46 17.27 -13.84
C PRO A 547 1.90 17.91 -15.10
N GLY A 548 1.21 19.06 -14.98
CA GLY A 548 0.50 19.71 -16.10
C GLY A 548 -0.97 19.27 -16.27
N GLY A 549 -1.43 18.31 -15.46
CA GLY A 549 -2.79 17.77 -15.50
C GLY A 549 -3.89 18.78 -15.16
N SER A 550 -5.07 18.55 -15.75
CA SER A 550 -6.27 19.38 -15.64
C SER A 550 -7.52 18.53 -15.90
N GLY A 551 -8.70 19.16 -16.05
CA GLY A 551 -9.89 18.46 -16.53
C GLY A 551 -9.86 18.02 -18.00
N PHE A 552 -8.86 18.45 -18.78
CA PHE A 552 -8.64 18.04 -20.18
C PHE A 552 -7.36 17.22 -20.37
N THR A 553 -6.60 17.00 -19.30
CA THR A 553 -5.36 16.22 -19.26
C THR A 553 -5.40 15.39 -17.99
N ARG A 554 -6.21 14.33 -18.05
CA ARG A 554 -6.59 13.53 -16.88
C ARG A 554 -5.62 12.38 -16.64
N SER A 555 -5.77 11.72 -15.50
CA SER A 555 -4.90 10.63 -15.10
C SER A 555 -5.67 9.57 -14.32
N VAL A 556 -5.71 8.34 -14.85
CA VAL A 556 -6.40 7.22 -14.20
C VAL A 556 -5.74 6.87 -12.87
N ALA A 557 -6.58 6.57 -11.90
CA ALA A 557 -6.23 6.19 -10.54
C ALA A 557 -7.13 5.04 -10.07
N VAL A 558 -6.71 4.36 -9.00
CA VAL A 558 -7.42 3.19 -8.47
C VAL A 558 -7.40 3.16 -6.94
N GLU A 559 -8.51 2.78 -6.34
CA GLU A 559 -8.66 2.51 -4.91
C GLU A 559 -9.15 1.07 -4.69
N LYS A 560 -8.96 0.56 -3.48
CA LYS A 560 -9.68 -0.64 -3.04
C LYS A 560 -11.09 -0.24 -2.63
N ALA A 561 -12.09 -0.95 -3.14
CA ALA A 561 -13.48 -0.75 -2.78
C ALA A 561 -13.92 -1.75 -1.71
N ASN A 562 -14.60 -1.26 -0.68
CA ASN A 562 -15.19 -2.08 0.37
C ASN A 562 -16.71 -1.91 0.37
N PHE A 563 -17.40 -2.92 0.90
CA PHE A 563 -18.85 -2.95 1.01
C PHE A 563 -19.21 -3.19 2.46
N ASN A 564 -20.18 -2.44 2.97
CA ASN A 564 -20.71 -2.69 4.29
C ASN A 564 -21.61 -3.95 4.30
N SER A 565 -22.08 -4.35 5.49
CA SER A 565 -22.94 -5.54 5.66
C SER A 565 -24.29 -5.49 4.93
N LYS A 566 -24.70 -4.33 4.40
CA LYS A 566 -25.92 -4.15 3.60
C LYS A 566 -25.66 -4.20 2.09
N GLY A 567 -24.41 -4.41 1.67
CA GLY A 567 -24.02 -4.32 0.26
C GLY A 567 -23.95 -2.88 -0.26
N GLU A 568 -23.81 -1.88 0.61
CA GLU A 568 -23.55 -0.50 0.15
C GLU A 568 -22.04 -0.31 0.00
N ILE A 569 -21.62 0.36 -1.07
CA ILE A 569 -20.22 0.75 -1.28
C ILE A 569 -19.86 1.77 -0.20
N GLU A 570 -18.78 1.52 0.51
CA GLU A 570 -18.22 2.47 1.46
C GLU A 570 -17.64 3.65 0.71
N GLN A 571 -18.02 4.87 1.10
CA GLN A 571 -17.50 6.08 0.48
C GLN A 571 -15.98 6.16 0.68
N MET A 572 -15.26 6.51 -0.37
CA MET A 572 -13.80 6.62 -0.38
C MET A 572 -13.36 8.00 -0.91
N SER A 573 -12.11 8.37 -0.63
CA SER A 573 -11.43 9.57 -1.14
C SER A 573 -10.23 9.17 -2.00
N MET A 574 -9.71 10.09 -2.80
CA MET A 574 -8.50 9.87 -3.59
C MET A 574 -7.30 9.68 -2.66
N THR A 575 -6.60 8.56 -2.77
CA THR A 575 -5.43 8.25 -1.94
C THR A 575 -4.17 8.08 -2.80
N ALA A 576 -3.10 7.58 -2.18
CA ALA A 576 -1.91 7.14 -2.89
C ALA A 576 -2.11 5.82 -3.66
N GLY A 577 -3.31 5.22 -3.69
CA GLY A 577 -3.63 4.03 -4.45
C GLY A 577 -3.16 2.72 -3.81
N ILE A 578 -3.00 1.68 -4.63
CA ILE A 578 -2.62 0.33 -4.15
C ILE A 578 -1.13 0.28 -3.79
N GLN A 579 -0.84 0.01 -2.53
CA GLN A 579 0.54 0.00 -1.99
C GLN A 579 1.21 -1.37 -2.02
N GLN A 580 0.41 -2.44 -1.93
CA GLN A 580 0.89 -3.80 -1.78
C GLN A 580 0.63 -4.59 -3.05
N ALA A 581 1.69 -5.14 -3.63
CA ALA A 581 1.60 -6.04 -4.77
C ALA A 581 0.84 -7.32 -4.39
N LEU A 582 -0.05 -7.80 -5.26
CA LEU A 582 -0.73 -9.09 -5.07
C LEU A 582 0.19 -10.30 -5.30
N GLN A 583 1.30 -10.09 -6.02
CA GLN A 583 2.33 -11.10 -6.27
C GLN A 583 3.67 -10.40 -6.56
N THR A 584 4.77 -11.14 -6.46
CA THR A 584 6.10 -10.62 -6.80
C THR A 584 6.36 -10.63 -8.31
N LEU A 585 7.20 -9.70 -8.77
CA LEU A 585 7.71 -9.68 -10.13
C LEU A 585 8.94 -10.57 -10.25
N ASN A 586 8.98 -11.44 -11.26
CA ASN A 586 10.13 -12.31 -11.51
C ASN A 586 11.19 -11.58 -12.37
N PRO A 587 12.39 -11.28 -11.84
CA PRO A 587 13.44 -10.60 -12.61
C PRO A 587 14.14 -11.49 -13.63
N TYR A 588 13.99 -12.83 -13.55
CA TYR A 588 14.73 -13.81 -14.36
C TYR A 588 14.03 -14.18 -15.68
N ARG A 589 13.17 -13.31 -16.17
CA ARG A 589 12.53 -13.37 -17.49
C ARG A 589 12.62 -12.00 -18.15
N LYS A 590 12.30 -11.93 -19.45
CA LYS A 590 12.10 -10.64 -20.11
C LYS A 590 10.99 -9.88 -19.38
N ASN A 591 11.31 -8.69 -18.89
CA ASN A 591 10.35 -7.72 -18.38
C ASN A 591 10.45 -6.48 -19.27
N GLU A 592 9.31 -6.06 -19.82
CA GLU A 592 9.26 -4.85 -20.65
C GLU A 592 9.59 -3.62 -19.80
N ALA A 593 10.29 -2.64 -20.38
CA ALA A 593 10.69 -1.42 -19.69
C ALA A 593 9.49 -0.51 -19.38
N GLU A 594 8.44 -0.63 -20.19
CA GLU A 594 7.11 -0.04 -20.01
C GLU A 594 6.22 -0.81 -19.04
N THR A 595 6.75 -1.85 -18.36
CA THR A 595 6.17 -2.35 -17.11
C THR A 595 6.65 -1.47 -15.96
N ILE A 596 5.77 -0.60 -15.46
CA ILE A 596 6.12 0.48 -14.54
C ILE A 596 5.16 0.47 -13.35
N ALA A 597 5.69 0.65 -12.16
CA ALA A 597 4.91 1.05 -10.98
C ALA A 597 4.94 2.56 -10.75
N TRP A 598 6.08 3.20 -11.02
CA TRP A 598 6.20 4.65 -10.99
C TRP A 598 7.29 5.16 -11.93
N SER A 599 7.08 6.33 -12.52
CA SER A 599 8.10 7.04 -13.28
C SER A 599 7.99 8.55 -13.14
N GLU A 600 9.10 9.25 -13.34
CA GLU A 600 9.11 10.71 -13.48
C GLU A 600 9.89 11.08 -14.73
N LYS A 601 9.38 12.06 -15.50
CA LYS A 601 10.04 12.59 -16.72
C LYS A 601 10.33 11.51 -17.76
N VAL A 602 9.41 10.55 -17.88
CA VAL A 602 9.46 9.45 -18.84
C VAL A 602 8.20 9.48 -19.69
N LYS A 603 8.34 9.15 -20.97
CA LYS A 603 7.22 8.90 -21.88
C LYS A 603 7.31 7.48 -22.44
N ALA A 604 6.18 6.95 -22.89
CA ALA A 604 6.13 5.71 -23.66
C ALA A 604 5.99 6.08 -25.14
N LYS A 605 6.66 5.34 -26.01
CA LYS A 605 6.59 5.47 -27.47
C LYS A 605 6.44 4.09 -28.09
N GLU A 606 6.07 4.06 -29.36
CA GLU A 606 5.86 2.84 -30.14
C GLU A 606 6.61 2.91 -31.47
N ASN A 607 7.18 1.78 -31.90
CA ASN A 607 7.66 1.60 -33.26
C ASN A 607 7.53 0.13 -33.74
N GLU A 608 7.67 -0.08 -35.04
CA GLU A 608 7.53 -1.41 -35.67
C GLU A 608 8.66 -2.40 -35.29
N THR A 609 9.77 -1.93 -34.73
CA THR A 609 10.95 -2.77 -34.45
C THR A 609 10.86 -3.47 -33.11
N VAL A 610 10.44 -2.76 -32.07
CA VAL A 610 10.43 -3.28 -30.70
C VAL A 610 9.05 -3.26 -30.05
N GLY A 611 8.06 -2.62 -30.67
CA GLY A 611 6.78 -2.35 -30.04
C GLY A 611 6.87 -1.14 -29.14
N ILE A 612 6.40 -1.27 -27.90
CA ILE A 612 6.42 -0.19 -26.90
C ILE A 612 7.81 -0.11 -26.26
N TYR A 613 8.22 1.11 -25.93
CA TYR A 613 9.46 1.39 -25.21
C TYR A 613 9.33 2.70 -24.44
N VAL A 614 10.22 2.91 -23.47
CA VAL A 614 10.24 4.13 -22.65
C VAL A 614 11.36 5.06 -23.05
N THR A 615 11.12 6.37 -22.92
CA THR A 615 12.07 7.42 -23.24
C THR A 615 12.32 8.33 -22.04
N GLY A 616 13.59 8.60 -21.75
CA GLY A 616 13.96 9.57 -20.73
C GLY A 616 13.84 11.00 -21.27
N GLU A 617 12.81 11.73 -20.90
CA GLU A 617 12.53 13.06 -21.50
C GLU A 617 13.39 14.17 -20.93
N ALA A 618 13.82 14.06 -19.67
CA ALA A 618 14.60 15.10 -19.01
C ALA A 618 15.61 14.56 -17.99
N LYS A 619 16.57 15.40 -17.62
CA LYS A 619 17.54 15.08 -16.56
C LYS A 619 16.83 14.66 -15.26
N GLY A 620 17.30 13.54 -14.70
CA GLY A 620 16.73 12.92 -13.51
C GLY A 620 15.52 12.02 -13.79
N ALA A 621 15.25 11.70 -15.07
CA ALA A 621 14.26 10.70 -15.42
C ALA A 621 14.60 9.32 -14.84
N PHE A 622 13.58 8.58 -14.45
CA PHE A 622 13.71 7.20 -14.00
C PHE A 622 12.38 6.46 -14.14
N THR A 623 12.47 5.13 -14.19
CA THR A 623 11.35 4.22 -13.97
C THR A 623 11.62 3.34 -12.75
N MET A 624 10.55 2.80 -12.16
CA MET A 624 10.62 1.87 -11.03
C MET A 624 9.58 0.77 -11.18
N VAL A 625 9.97 -0.45 -10.82
CA VAL A 625 9.09 -1.61 -10.63
C VAL A 625 9.13 -2.06 -9.18
N ARG A 626 8.03 -2.65 -8.71
CA ARG A 626 7.87 -3.08 -7.33
C ARG A 626 7.96 -4.57 -7.13
N SER A 627 8.35 -4.95 -5.91
CA SER A 627 8.26 -6.32 -5.40
C SER A 627 8.97 -7.34 -6.29
N VAL A 628 10.16 -6.99 -6.78
CA VAL A 628 11.02 -7.85 -7.59
C VAL A 628 11.69 -8.89 -6.71
N ASP A 629 11.44 -10.18 -6.98
CA ASP A 629 11.93 -11.29 -6.16
C ASP A 629 13.21 -11.91 -6.73
N PHE A 630 14.35 -11.56 -6.14
CA PHE A 630 15.68 -12.11 -6.45
C PHE A 630 15.94 -13.47 -5.79
N GLN A 631 15.02 -13.97 -4.97
CA GLN A 631 15.13 -15.26 -4.27
C GLN A 631 16.43 -15.36 -3.43
N ASN A 632 16.74 -16.55 -2.93
CA ASN A 632 17.97 -16.77 -2.14
C ASN A 632 19.22 -16.96 -3.00
N THR A 633 19.05 -17.30 -4.28
CA THR A 633 20.15 -17.50 -5.24
C THR A 633 20.77 -16.17 -5.65
N GLY A 634 19.95 -15.11 -5.74
CA GLY A 634 20.35 -13.79 -6.17
C GLY A 634 20.62 -13.67 -7.66
N ALA A 635 20.94 -12.45 -8.11
CA ALA A 635 21.28 -12.14 -9.50
C ALA A 635 22.79 -11.94 -9.68
N LYS A 636 23.31 -12.32 -10.85
CA LYS A 636 24.73 -12.17 -11.24
C LYS A 636 24.95 -11.18 -12.38
N GLU A 637 24.00 -11.04 -13.29
CA GLU A 637 24.09 -10.10 -14.40
C GLU A 637 22.76 -9.39 -14.61
N PHE A 638 22.84 -8.12 -14.99
CA PHE A 638 21.73 -7.33 -15.50
C PHE A 638 21.90 -7.15 -17.01
N THR A 639 20.82 -7.39 -17.76
CA THR A 639 20.76 -7.21 -19.22
C THR A 639 19.63 -6.24 -19.57
N ALA A 640 19.89 -5.33 -20.51
CA ALA A 640 18.86 -4.43 -21.06
C ALA A 640 19.04 -4.19 -22.56
N ARG A 641 17.94 -3.98 -23.28
CA ARG A 641 17.95 -3.49 -24.66
C ARG A 641 17.66 -1.99 -24.68
N VAL A 642 18.64 -1.21 -25.14
CA VAL A 642 18.67 0.26 -25.00
C VAL A 642 19.32 0.91 -26.22
N GLY A 643 19.16 2.23 -26.33
CA GLY A 643 19.87 3.06 -27.30
C GLY A 643 19.72 4.54 -27.01
N THR A 644 20.49 5.38 -27.70
CA THR A 644 20.30 6.83 -27.73
C THR A 644 20.69 7.38 -29.10
N VAL A 645 20.02 8.45 -29.53
CA VAL A 645 20.17 8.98 -30.90
C VAL A 645 21.35 9.96 -31.00
N HIS A 646 21.50 10.86 -30.03
CA HIS A 646 22.41 12.00 -30.15
C HIS A 646 23.29 12.24 -28.92
N ASN A 647 23.03 11.58 -27.80
CA ASN A 647 23.68 11.89 -26.53
C ASN A 647 24.81 10.90 -26.24
N GLY A 648 26.01 11.43 -25.97
CA GLY A 648 27.12 10.66 -25.39
C GLY A 648 27.06 10.64 -23.86
N ASP A 649 27.87 9.79 -23.23
CA ASP A 649 27.97 9.64 -21.77
C ASP A 649 26.61 9.37 -21.08
N VAL A 650 25.80 8.50 -21.68
CA VAL A 650 24.51 8.07 -21.13
C VAL A 650 24.67 6.73 -20.41
N SER A 651 24.10 6.59 -19.22
CA SER A 651 24.05 5.32 -18.49
C SER A 651 22.71 5.12 -17.79
N ILE A 652 22.42 3.86 -17.44
CA ILE A 652 21.32 3.50 -16.53
C ILE A 652 21.96 2.91 -15.27
N GLU A 653 21.71 3.54 -14.12
CA GLU A 653 22.00 2.95 -12.81
C GLU A 653 20.81 2.10 -12.37
N VAL A 654 21.07 0.86 -11.96
CA VAL A 654 20.07 -0.03 -11.37
C VAL A 654 20.22 0.01 -9.85
N ARG A 655 19.16 0.44 -9.15
CA ARG A 655 19.18 0.67 -7.70
C ARG A 655 18.04 -0.04 -6.99
N LEU A 656 18.26 -0.42 -5.74
CA LEU A 656 17.26 -1.07 -4.90
C LEU A 656 16.57 -0.08 -3.96
N ASP A 657 15.26 -0.26 -3.79
CA ASP A 657 14.36 0.31 -2.77
C ASP A 657 14.17 1.84 -2.77
N SER A 658 15.06 2.61 -3.38
CA SER A 658 14.88 4.05 -3.60
C SER A 658 15.78 4.61 -4.72
N LYS A 659 15.50 5.85 -5.16
CA LYS A 659 16.31 6.57 -6.16
C LYS A 659 17.78 6.70 -5.78
N ASP A 660 18.06 6.81 -4.49
CA ASP A 660 19.41 6.94 -3.92
C ASP A 660 19.88 5.65 -3.24
N GLY A 661 19.12 4.57 -3.38
CA GLY A 661 19.40 3.28 -2.75
C GLY A 661 20.62 2.58 -3.33
N GLN A 662 20.89 1.38 -2.82
CA GLN A 662 22.07 0.59 -3.20
C GLN A 662 22.12 0.42 -4.71
N LYS A 663 23.21 0.90 -5.33
CA LYS A 663 23.47 0.67 -6.76
C LYS A 663 24.03 -0.73 -6.93
N ILE A 664 23.34 -1.55 -7.71
CA ILE A 664 23.69 -2.96 -7.93
C ILE A 664 24.25 -3.24 -9.32
N ALA A 665 23.98 -2.35 -10.28
CA ALA A 665 24.55 -2.40 -11.62
C ALA A 665 24.57 -1.01 -12.26
N GLU A 666 25.41 -0.84 -13.26
CA GLU A 666 25.38 0.31 -14.17
C GLU A 666 25.71 -0.16 -15.58
N ILE A 667 24.87 0.23 -16.55
CA ILE A 667 25.09 -0.04 -17.98
C ILE A 667 25.33 1.26 -18.72
N LYS A 668 26.30 1.26 -19.64
CA LYS A 668 26.45 2.37 -20.60
C LYS A 668 25.43 2.19 -21.72
N VAL A 669 24.76 3.28 -22.10
CA VAL A 669 23.82 3.29 -23.21
C VAL A 669 24.58 3.71 -24.48
N PRO A 670 24.61 2.88 -25.52
CA PRO A 670 25.36 3.15 -26.74
C PRO A 670 24.61 4.14 -27.64
N LEU A 671 25.39 4.93 -28.38
CA LEU A 671 24.89 5.83 -29.42
C LEU A 671 24.50 5.01 -30.65
N THR A 672 23.24 4.57 -30.71
CA THR A 672 22.70 3.75 -31.80
C THR A 672 22.28 4.59 -33.01
N GLY A 673 22.08 5.90 -32.81
CA GLY A 673 21.88 6.89 -33.87
C GLY A 673 20.45 6.98 -34.42
N GLY A 674 19.49 6.19 -33.92
CA GLY A 674 18.08 6.22 -34.32
C GLY A 674 17.17 5.61 -33.26
N GLU A 675 15.90 6.02 -33.25
CA GLU A 675 14.88 5.47 -32.31
C GLU A 675 14.44 4.04 -32.68
N ASP A 676 14.84 3.57 -33.87
CA ASP A 676 14.64 2.22 -34.42
C ASP A 676 15.88 1.32 -34.29
N ARG A 677 16.97 1.83 -33.70
CA ARG A 677 18.25 1.12 -33.57
C ARG A 677 18.58 0.86 -32.10
N TRP A 678 18.90 -0.39 -31.80
CA TRP A 678 18.95 -0.92 -30.44
C TRP A 678 20.16 -1.81 -30.23
N GLU A 679 20.71 -1.80 -29.02
CA GLU A 679 21.76 -2.71 -28.61
C GLU A 679 21.42 -3.39 -27.29
N LEU A 680 21.89 -4.62 -27.15
CA LEU A 680 21.78 -5.41 -25.93
C LEU A 680 23.04 -5.21 -25.08
N VAL A 681 22.89 -4.56 -23.93
CA VAL A 681 23.99 -4.27 -23.01
C VAL A 681 23.85 -5.08 -21.73
N ARG A 682 25.00 -5.39 -21.12
CA ARG A 682 25.09 -6.25 -19.94
C ARG A 682 26.01 -5.63 -18.90
N SER A 683 25.76 -5.92 -17.63
CA SER A 683 26.62 -5.52 -16.51
C SER A 683 26.55 -6.57 -15.42
N GLU A 684 27.70 -6.92 -14.85
CA GLU A 684 27.75 -7.80 -13.68
C GLU A 684 27.13 -7.09 -12.47
N ILE A 685 26.42 -7.85 -11.62
CA ILE A 685 25.88 -7.32 -10.38
C ILE A 685 27.04 -7.18 -9.38
N SER A 686 27.23 -5.97 -8.86
CA SER A 686 28.39 -5.65 -8.03
C SER A 686 28.41 -6.37 -6.68
N GLU A 687 27.24 -6.72 -6.14
CA GLU A 687 27.06 -7.34 -4.83
C GLU A 687 25.91 -8.36 -4.86
N LYS A 688 25.92 -9.35 -3.96
CA LYS A 688 24.86 -10.36 -3.91
C LYS A 688 23.53 -9.72 -3.50
N VAL A 689 22.57 -9.68 -4.41
CA VAL A 689 21.19 -9.21 -4.16
C VAL A 689 20.29 -10.41 -3.94
N THR A 690 19.52 -10.47 -2.85
CA THR A 690 18.59 -11.56 -2.54
C THR A 690 17.32 -11.03 -1.91
N GLY A 691 16.22 -11.77 -2.04
CA GLY A 691 14.92 -11.38 -1.47
C GLY A 691 14.14 -10.42 -2.37
N VAL A 692 13.17 -9.72 -1.78
CA VAL A 692 12.21 -8.90 -2.51
C VAL A 692 12.55 -7.42 -2.36
N HIS A 693 12.73 -6.72 -3.49
CA HIS A 693 13.08 -5.30 -3.54
C HIS A 693 12.25 -4.55 -4.57
N ASP A 694 12.08 -3.25 -4.36
CA ASP A 694 11.69 -2.36 -5.46
C ASP A 694 12.94 -2.04 -6.28
N VAL A 695 12.85 -2.00 -7.62
CA VAL A 695 14.00 -1.78 -8.51
C VAL A 695 13.79 -0.50 -9.29
N TYR A 696 14.77 0.39 -9.19
CA TYR A 696 14.82 1.70 -9.85
C TYR A 696 15.82 1.68 -10.99
N PHE A 697 15.42 2.24 -12.14
CA PHE A 697 16.27 2.46 -13.31
C PHE A 697 16.50 3.96 -13.48
N ILE A 698 17.64 4.46 -13.01
CA ILE A 698 17.96 5.90 -13.02
C ILE A 698 18.70 6.26 -14.30
N PHE A 699 18.14 7.17 -15.10
CA PHE A 699 18.73 7.57 -16.37
C PHE A 699 19.72 8.72 -16.14
N LYS A 700 21.00 8.46 -16.39
CA LYS A 700 22.10 9.42 -16.21
C LYS A 700 22.56 9.93 -17.57
N ALA A 701 22.64 11.25 -17.72
CA ALA A 701 23.30 11.89 -18.84
C ALA A 701 23.69 13.34 -18.50
N LYS A 702 24.63 13.89 -19.27
CA LYS A 702 24.93 15.32 -19.26
C LYS A 702 23.86 16.13 -20.00
N ALA A 703 23.27 15.55 -21.04
CA ALA A 703 22.24 16.19 -21.84
C ALA A 703 21.00 16.54 -20.99
N PRO A 704 20.33 17.66 -21.26
CA PRO A 704 19.18 18.10 -20.48
C PRO A 704 17.89 17.32 -20.79
N SER A 705 17.76 16.73 -21.99
CA SER A 705 16.57 16.03 -22.48
C SER A 705 16.88 14.97 -23.53
N LYS A 706 15.86 14.17 -23.89
CA LYS A 706 15.93 13.08 -24.90
C LYS A 706 17.09 12.11 -24.62
N ILE A 707 17.13 11.63 -23.39
CA ILE A 707 18.28 10.98 -22.76
C ILE A 707 18.59 9.64 -23.44
N LEU A 708 17.61 8.74 -23.49
CA LEU A 708 17.74 7.38 -24.00
C LEU A 708 16.39 6.80 -24.41
N HIS A 709 16.45 5.65 -25.06
CA HIS A 709 15.37 4.70 -25.27
C HIS A 709 15.69 3.39 -24.53
N PHE A 710 14.70 2.82 -23.86
CA PHE A 710 14.82 1.59 -23.07
C PHE A 710 13.59 0.74 -23.32
N ASP A 711 13.80 -0.50 -23.77
CA ASP A 711 12.69 -1.34 -24.23
C ASP A 711 12.47 -2.57 -23.33
N TYR A 712 13.49 -3.32 -22.91
CA TYR A 712 13.31 -4.37 -21.91
C TYR A 712 14.53 -4.60 -21.04
N TRP A 713 14.32 -5.27 -19.91
CA TRP A 713 15.36 -5.72 -19.00
C TRP A 713 15.13 -7.16 -18.49
N MET A 714 16.20 -7.78 -18.01
CA MET A 714 16.16 -9.04 -17.26
C MET A 714 17.44 -9.21 -16.42
N PHE A 715 17.34 -10.02 -15.36
CA PHE A 715 18.49 -10.49 -14.61
C PHE A 715 18.78 -11.96 -14.92
N SER A 716 20.02 -12.40 -14.71
CA SER A 716 20.42 -13.81 -14.80
C SER A 716 21.17 -14.28 -13.54
N ARG A 717 21.32 -15.59 -13.38
CA ARG A 717 21.81 -16.27 -12.18
C ARG A 717 23.26 -16.70 -12.24
#